data_AF-A0A1V6FNN5-F1
#
_entry.id   AF-A0A1V6FNN5-F1
#
_cell.length_a   1.000
_cell.length_b   1.000
_cell.length_c   1.000
_cell.angle_alpha   90.00
_cell.angle_beta   90.00
_cell.angle_gamma   90.00
#
_symmetry.space_group_name_H-M   'P 1'
#
loop_
_entity.id
_entity.type
_entity.pdbx_description
1 polymer ?
#
loop_
_entity_poly.entity_id
_entity_poly.type
_entity_poly.pdbx_seq_one_letter_code
_entity_poly.pdbx_strand_id
1 'polypeptide(L)'
;MATFNEKESYDFDYIGLDEDENGEVYIMLKYDGRTTLPGFGMLEYRVKALPFQITMPPEKFPRKIRCFVNKLISSRFNPAQEEQFPFLQQDREWLLRQVYVPGFTYKFSVTGRDFAGKYTLKDLDSGVDHYHYESATPLNIGDSFECVVQSINGMYLALAENRFEALRGAGFKVGRKLMFTIRKQKLDEQNRPFLQLADQFRGFWHRFYLEEDDTAPEQDDIELEIGDITPEGWLCLQYPGKRLADIQKIRLAENPDFGREDDRREFKTSIAFPPGESRTPDFQKQLNHNIMRVIVGFMNSNGGQLFIGVDDTGVVSGIEGDLPWLNQDPKDKFNGQYTCTTDGYELKINNAISNELGELAAALVSTRFFKVKVDSERKDEKVFCELTVKPASSPVYLHGTLLIVRAGNSCRQLRHGDITAFVLDRMRQQQLGQIESVETTATAAAETSPPATPQPAPPLKLAGDSSVAEISGYVPLIATPEKPEVNWGHLSFFADGGWQFGKPTQDSDKIADVQLTQRHRQSKYRLLQCYANGNVNAVGSLAKKTPKTKNKRYKNGWNTADQLMQVFACHLDDYLVIRSVDPDGVPRLKAIQVNEISVHDSLTAQGNTIVPESEAKVTEYQIVSERYSSFIYDIIAKGRYSGPGHNASLIRFQDCVAFLEQQKKNRAVGAE
;
A
#
# COMPACT_ATOMS: atom_id res chain seq x y z
N MET A 1 26.63 1.17 44.63
CA MET A 1 25.43 2.00 44.37
C MET A 1 24.67 1.32 43.26
N ALA A 2 23.44 0.88 43.53
CA ALA A 2 22.64 0.10 42.59
C ALA A 2 22.32 0.93 41.34
N THR A 3 22.67 0.41 40.17
CA THR A 3 22.46 1.08 38.88
C THR A 3 20.99 1.05 38.42
N PHE A 4 20.17 0.21 39.03
CA PHE A 4 18.78 -0.03 38.64
C PHE A 4 17.84 0.07 39.84
N ASN A 5 16.68 0.68 39.65
CA ASN A 5 15.57 0.66 40.59
C ASN A 5 14.53 -0.39 40.18
N GLU A 6 13.86 -0.99 41.16
CA GLU A 6 12.69 -1.83 40.89
C GLU A 6 11.55 -1.00 40.28
N LYS A 7 10.76 -1.63 39.42
CA LYS A 7 9.58 -1.04 38.77
C LYS A 7 9.87 0.11 37.81
N GLU A 8 11.11 0.23 37.31
CA GLU A 8 11.50 1.20 36.30
C GLU A 8 11.93 0.51 34.99
N SER A 9 11.83 1.26 33.89
CA SER A 9 12.21 0.81 32.54
C SER A 9 13.49 1.49 32.08
N TYR A 10 14.39 0.71 31.48
CA TYR A 10 15.68 1.17 30.98
C TYR A 10 15.89 0.64 29.55
N ASP A 11 16.62 1.38 28.73
CA ASP A 11 16.96 0.96 27.37
C ASP A 11 18.33 0.26 27.35
N PHE A 12 18.38 -0.90 26.73
CA PHE A 12 19.58 -1.74 26.63
C PHE A 12 19.94 -1.97 25.16
N ASP A 13 21.23 -2.04 24.85
CA ASP A 13 21.69 -2.37 23.50
C ASP A 13 21.63 -3.88 23.25
N TYR A 14 21.05 -4.28 22.12
CA TYR A 14 21.02 -5.67 21.67
C TYR A 14 22.43 -6.17 21.29
N ILE A 15 22.78 -7.37 21.75
CA ILE A 15 24.04 -8.04 21.41
C ILE A 15 23.81 -9.24 20.49
N GLY A 16 22.80 -10.06 20.79
CA GLY A 16 22.64 -11.37 20.19
C GLY A 16 21.56 -12.19 20.88
N LEU A 17 21.32 -13.39 20.35
CA LEU A 17 20.49 -14.40 20.98
C LEU A 17 21.39 -15.52 21.55
N ASP A 18 20.99 -16.07 22.68
CA ASP A 18 21.63 -17.20 23.35
C ASP A 18 20.57 -18.25 23.70
N GLU A 19 20.87 -19.54 23.56
CA GLU A 19 19.96 -20.63 23.86
C GLU A 19 20.50 -21.41 25.06
N ASP A 20 19.68 -21.59 26.09
CA ASP A 20 20.08 -22.34 27.28
C ASP A 20 19.93 -23.86 27.09
N GLU A 21 20.41 -24.64 28.06
CA GLU A 21 20.36 -26.11 28.03
C GLU A 21 18.94 -26.70 27.96
N ASN A 22 17.90 -25.89 28.25
CA ASN A 22 16.51 -26.30 28.18
C ASN A 22 15.85 -25.91 26.84
N GLY A 23 16.62 -25.33 25.91
CA GLY A 23 16.12 -24.83 24.62
C GLY A 23 15.39 -23.49 24.71
N GLU A 24 15.52 -22.77 25.84
CA GLU A 24 14.93 -21.44 26.01
C GLU A 24 15.88 -20.37 25.46
N VAL A 25 15.35 -19.50 24.60
CA VAL A 25 16.13 -18.47 23.92
C VAL A 25 16.04 -17.14 24.66
N TYR A 26 17.18 -16.52 24.90
CA TYR A 26 17.34 -15.25 25.56
C TYR A 26 17.99 -14.21 24.65
N ILE A 27 17.60 -12.96 24.83
CA ILE A 27 18.21 -11.81 24.20
C ILE A 27 19.30 -11.29 25.11
N MET A 28 20.52 -11.21 24.59
CA MET A 28 21.70 -10.72 25.27
C MET A 28 21.81 -9.19 25.14
N LEU A 29 22.12 -8.50 26.23
CA LEU A 29 21.97 -7.06 26.37
C LEU A 29 23.24 -6.37 26.94
N LYS A 30 23.53 -5.14 26.48
CA LYS A 30 24.48 -4.23 27.15
C LYS A 30 23.75 -3.03 27.72
N TYR A 31 24.18 -2.62 28.91
CA TYR A 31 23.81 -1.33 29.49
C TYR A 31 25.04 -0.44 29.52
N ASP A 32 24.95 0.76 28.92
CA ASP A 32 26.06 1.70 28.75
C ASP A 32 27.33 1.05 28.16
N GLY A 33 27.16 0.18 27.16
CA GLY A 33 28.25 -0.54 26.50
C GLY A 33 28.90 -1.67 27.32
N ARG A 34 28.40 -1.97 28.53
CA ARG A 34 28.89 -3.03 29.41
C ARG A 34 27.89 -4.19 29.50
N THR A 35 28.40 -5.41 29.44
CA THR A 35 27.60 -6.64 29.64
C THR A 35 27.39 -6.97 31.11
N THR A 36 28.22 -6.42 32.00
CA THR A 36 28.22 -6.65 33.45
C THR A 36 28.00 -5.35 34.23
N LEU A 37 27.51 -5.47 35.46
CA LEU A 37 27.48 -4.34 36.40
C LEU A 37 28.90 -3.88 36.75
N PRO A 38 29.16 -2.56 36.87
CA PRO A 38 30.45 -2.06 37.33
C PRO A 38 30.80 -2.64 38.72
N GLY A 39 31.91 -3.38 38.81
CA GLY A 39 32.37 -4.01 40.06
C GLY A 39 32.12 -5.51 40.18
N PHE A 40 31.52 -6.14 39.17
CA PHE A 40 31.10 -7.55 39.20
C PHE A 40 31.81 -8.42 38.16
N GLY A 41 32.06 -9.69 38.51
CA GLY A 41 32.52 -10.73 37.57
C GLY A 41 31.45 -11.09 36.52
N MET A 42 31.81 -11.93 35.53
CA MET A 42 31.01 -12.28 34.34
C MET A 42 29.53 -12.61 34.66
N LEU A 43 28.65 -11.62 34.54
CA LEU A 43 27.20 -11.73 34.63
C LEU A 43 26.61 -10.93 33.49
N GLU A 44 25.94 -11.63 32.57
CA GLU A 44 25.42 -11.02 31.34
C GLU A 44 23.95 -10.62 31.52
N TYR A 45 23.61 -9.38 31.16
CA TYR A 45 22.21 -8.97 31.09
C TYR A 45 21.51 -9.74 29.97
N ARG A 46 20.40 -10.40 30.31
CA ARG A 46 19.57 -11.09 29.33
C ARG A 46 18.10 -11.03 29.68
N VAL A 47 17.25 -11.11 28.66
CA VAL A 47 15.79 -11.17 28.81
C VAL A 47 15.23 -12.25 27.90
N LYS A 48 14.15 -12.93 28.30
CA LYS A 48 13.56 -14.01 27.49
C LYS A 48 13.11 -13.48 26.12
N ALA A 49 13.50 -14.16 25.06
CA ALA A 49 13.08 -13.85 23.69
C ALA A 49 11.67 -14.38 23.42
N LEU A 50 10.87 -13.64 22.67
CA LEU A 50 9.56 -14.08 22.21
C LEU A 50 9.66 -14.80 20.84
N PRO A 51 8.70 -15.66 20.48
CA PRO A 51 8.75 -16.41 19.21
C PRO A 51 9.02 -15.56 17.97
N PHE A 52 8.38 -14.38 17.85
CA PHE A 52 8.63 -13.49 16.72
C PHE A 52 10.03 -12.87 16.73
N GLN A 53 10.66 -12.70 17.90
CA GLN A 53 12.02 -12.16 18.06
C GLN A 53 13.08 -13.21 17.73
N ILE A 54 12.84 -14.48 18.09
CA ILE A 54 13.70 -15.61 17.71
C ILE A 54 13.74 -15.77 16.19
N THR A 55 12.58 -15.57 15.55
CA THR A 55 12.43 -15.63 14.09
C THR A 55 12.68 -14.29 13.39
N MET A 56 12.99 -13.22 14.16
CA MET A 56 13.23 -11.89 13.62
C MET A 56 14.62 -11.81 12.98
N PRO A 57 14.73 -11.33 11.72
CA PRO A 57 16.02 -11.05 11.11
C PRO A 57 16.85 -10.08 11.96
N PRO A 58 18.17 -10.29 12.13
CA PRO A 58 19.01 -9.47 13.01
C PRO A 58 18.95 -7.96 12.71
N GLU A 59 18.80 -7.59 11.44
CA GLU A 59 18.71 -6.19 10.97
C GLU A 59 17.43 -5.47 11.43
N LYS A 60 16.38 -6.22 11.75
CA LYS A 60 15.10 -5.71 12.23
C LYS A 60 15.00 -5.71 13.75
N PHE A 61 15.95 -6.36 14.39
CA PHE A 61 16.00 -6.42 15.84
C PHE A 61 16.23 -5.02 16.37
N PRO A 62 15.40 -4.52 17.30
CA PRO A 62 15.59 -3.19 17.84
C PRO A 62 16.99 -3.05 18.44
N ARG A 63 17.78 -2.08 17.93
CA ARG A 63 19.12 -1.81 18.46
C ARG A 63 19.07 -1.55 19.97
N LYS A 64 18.00 -0.88 20.40
CA LYS A 64 17.66 -0.69 21.80
C LYS A 64 16.41 -1.45 22.16
N ILE A 65 16.50 -2.22 23.24
CA ILE A 65 15.39 -2.95 23.84
C ILE A 65 15.08 -2.29 25.17
N ARG A 66 13.82 -1.88 25.32
CA ARG A 66 13.36 -1.38 26.60
C ARG A 66 13.02 -2.56 27.50
N CYS A 67 13.67 -2.63 28.65
CA CYS A 67 13.41 -3.65 29.66
C CYS A 67 12.92 -3.01 30.96
N PHE A 68 11.91 -3.63 31.55
CA PHE A 68 11.38 -3.33 32.86
C PHE A 68 12.10 -4.16 33.93
N VAL A 69 12.57 -3.51 34.99
CA VAL A 69 13.19 -4.17 36.14
C VAL A 69 12.09 -4.64 37.07
N ASN A 70 11.71 -5.91 36.96
CA ASN A 70 10.59 -6.43 37.73
C ASN A 70 10.89 -6.52 39.23
N LYS A 71 12.11 -6.97 39.58
CA LYS A 71 12.63 -7.00 40.96
C LYS A 71 14.15 -7.07 40.97
N LEU A 72 14.76 -6.73 42.10
CA LEU A 72 16.17 -6.94 42.37
C LEU A 72 16.36 -8.27 43.13
N ILE A 73 17.30 -9.10 42.69
CA ILE A 73 17.60 -10.40 43.29
C ILE A 73 19.03 -10.43 43.84
N SER A 74 19.22 -11.05 45.01
CA SER A 74 20.55 -11.22 45.61
C SER A 74 21.39 -12.26 44.86
N SER A 75 22.72 -12.07 44.84
CA SER A 75 23.68 -13.05 44.29
C SER A 75 23.49 -14.44 44.89
N ARG A 76 23.40 -15.48 44.05
CA ARG A 76 23.53 -16.89 44.51
C ARG A 76 24.99 -17.32 44.71
N PHE A 77 25.93 -16.62 44.09
CA PHE A 77 27.35 -17.01 44.04
C PHE A 77 28.20 -16.36 45.14
N ASN A 78 27.76 -15.23 45.69
CA ASN A 78 28.46 -14.59 46.81
C ASN A 78 27.46 -13.98 47.83
N PRO A 79 26.89 -14.79 48.73
CA PRO A 79 25.94 -14.32 49.73
C PRO A 79 26.55 -13.35 50.77
N ALA A 80 27.88 -13.23 50.82
CA ALA A 80 28.59 -12.35 51.74
C ALA A 80 28.68 -10.89 51.25
N GLN A 81 28.39 -10.63 49.97
CA GLN A 81 28.27 -9.29 49.43
C GLN A 81 26.77 -9.02 49.19
N GLU A 82 26.21 -7.95 49.75
CA GLU A 82 24.80 -7.51 49.59
C GLU A 82 24.51 -7.01 48.16
N GLU A 83 24.85 -7.83 47.18
CA GLU A 83 24.83 -7.47 45.78
C GLU A 83 23.50 -7.86 45.14
N GLN A 84 22.86 -6.88 44.52
CA GLN A 84 21.53 -6.98 43.93
C GLN A 84 21.58 -6.88 42.40
N PHE A 85 20.86 -7.75 41.70
CA PHE A 85 20.81 -7.84 40.23
C PHE A 85 19.39 -7.63 39.69
N PRO A 86 19.23 -6.96 38.53
CA PRO A 86 17.92 -6.76 37.93
C PRO A 86 17.39 -8.05 37.31
N PHE A 87 16.19 -8.46 37.72
CA PHE A 87 15.40 -9.45 36.98
C PHE A 87 14.61 -8.74 35.88
N LEU A 88 15.15 -8.80 34.66
CA LEU A 88 14.64 -8.07 33.50
C LEU A 88 13.46 -8.78 32.84
N GLN A 89 12.46 -7.98 32.44
CA GLN A 89 11.40 -8.36 31.51
C GLN A 89 11.33 -7.31 30.41
N GLN A 90 10.82 -7.66 29.22
CA GLN A 90 10.62 -6.66 28.18
C GLN A 90 9.53 -5.68 28.60
N ASP A 91 9.75 -4.39 28.40
CA ASP A 91 8.75 -3.37 28.70
C ASP A 91 7.54 -3.57 27.79
N ARG A 92 6.37 -3.74 28.42
CA ARG A 92 5.17 -4.16 27.72
C ARG A 92 4.61 -3.06 26.82
N GLU A 93 4.60 -1.81 27.26
CA GLU A 93 4.09 -0.71 26.43
C GLU A 93 4.96 -0.53 25.18
N TRP A 94 6.27 -0.58 25.34
CA TRP A 94 7.21 -0.55 24.23
C TRP A 94 7.01 -1.75 23.29
N LEU A 95 6.93 -2.96 23.84
CA LEU A 95 6.77 -4.19 23.09
C LEU A 95 5.49 -4.20 22.25
N LEU A 96 4.35 -3.80 22.83
CA LEU A 96 3.07 -3.80 22.11
C LEU A 96 3.11 -2.92 20.87
N ARG A 97 3.77 -1.76 20.93
CA ARG A 97 3.91 -0.85 19.78
C ARG A 97 4.85 -1.39 18.69
N GLN A 98 5.71 -2.35 19.01
CA GLN A 98 6.55 -3.03 18.01
C GLN A 98 5.78 -4.13 17.27
N VAL A 99 4.77 -4.73 17.90
CA VAL A 99 4.07 -5.92 17.39
C VAL A 99 2.74 -5.56 16.72
N TYR A 100 1.98 -4.65 17.32
CA TYR A 100 0.60 -4.40 16.95
C TYR A 100 0.42 -3.10 16.17
N VAL A 101 -0.43 -3.15 15.15
CA VAL A 101 -0.86 -1.99 14.37
C VAL A 101 -2.38 -1.85 14.46
N PRO A 102 -2.91 -0.69 14.89
CA PRO A 102 -4.34 -0.44 14.90
C PRO A 102 -5.01 -0.69 13.53
N GLY A 103 -6.14 -1.39 13.54
CA GLY A 103 -6.90 -1.79 12.36
C GLY A 103 -6.43 -3.09 11.71
N PHE A 104 -5.39 -3.77 12.21
CA PHE A 104 -4.95 -5.08 11.71
C PHE A 104 -5.56 -6.22 12.51
N THR A 105 -5.78 -7.34 11.81
CA THR A 105 -6.30 -8.59 12.39
C THR A 105 -5.15 -9.48 12.83
N TYR A 106 -5.26 -10.03 14.03
CA TYR A 106 -4.31 -10.97 14.62
C TYR A 106 -5.07 -12.18 15.17
N LYS A 107 -4.38 -13.32 15.24
CA LYS A 107 -4.97 -14.57 15.71
C LYS A 107 -4.52 -14.87 17.14
N PHE A 108 -5.50 -15.09 18.00
CA PHE A 108 -5.27 -15.35 19.43
C PHE A 108 -5.81 -16.71 19.81
N SER A 109 -5.20 -17.31 20.84
CA SER A 109 -5.74 -18.48 21.54
C SER A 109 -6.01 -18.15 23.00
N VAL A 110 -7.07 -18.71 23.57
CA VAL A 110 -7.41 -18.55 24.99
C VAL A 110 -6.53 -19.50 25.80
N THR A 111 -5.66 -18.95 26.64
CA THR A 111 -4.73 -19.74 27.47
C THR A 111 -5.15 -19.82 28.93
N GLY A 112 -6.02 -18.93 29.38
CA GLY A 112 -6.49 -18.93 30.76
C GLY A 112 -7.67 -18.00 31.00
N ARG A 113 -8.17 -18.04 32.23
CA ARG A 113 -9.24 -17.17 32.72
C ARG A 113 -8.95 -16.78 34.15
N ASP A 114 -9.06 -15.50 34.47
CA ASP A 114 -8.84 -14.99 35.82
C ASP A 114 -10.08 -15.15 36.72
N PHE A 115 -9.93 -14.91 38.02
CA PHE A 115 -11.02 -15.02 39.00
C PHE A 115 -12.17 -14.01 38.77
N ALA A 116 -11.90 -12.91 38.05
CA ALA A 116 -12.92 -11.94 37.64
C ALA A 116 -13.67 -12.38 36.38
N GLY A 117 -13.32 -13.54 35.81
CA GLY A 117 -13.95 -14.10 34.62
C GLY A 117 -13.39 -13.56 33.31
N LYS A 118 -12.32 -12.76 33.32
CA LYS A 118 -11.68 -12.23 32.11
C LYS A 118 -10.66 -13.22 31.56
N TYR A 119 -10.44 -13.19 30.25
CA TYR A 119 -9.61 -14.15 29.55
C TYR A 119 -8.16 -13.68 29.42
N THR A 120 -7.24 -14.65 29.44
CA THR A 120 -5.86 -14.47 28.98
C THR A 120 -5.77 -15.02 27.56
N LEU A 121 -5.31 -14.17 26.64
CA LEU A 121 -5.13 -14.51 25.24
C LEU A 121 -3.64 -14.61 24.94
N LYS A 122 -3.25 -15.53 24.07
CA LYS A 122 -1.89 -15.59 23.52
C LYS A 122 -1.96 -15.40 22.02
N ASP A 123 -1.25 -14.39 21.53
CA ASP A 123 -1.04 -14.21 20.10
C ASP A 123 -0.26 -15.41 19.55
N LEU A 124 -0.82 -16.06 18.54
CA LEU A 124 -0.24 -17.27 17.97
C LEU A 124 1.02 -17.01 17.14
N ASP A 125 1.18 -15.80 16.60
CA ASP A 125 2.33 -15.43 15.78
C ASP A 125 3.42 -14.82 16.65
N SER A 126 3.07 -13.82 17.48
CA SER A 126 4.06 -13.14 18.31
C SER A 126 4.39 -13.88 19.60
N GLY A 127 3.49 -14.75 20.08
CA GLY A 127 3.60 -15.39 21.38
C GLY A 127 3.39 -14.45 22.56
N VAL A 128 2.99 -13.19 22.32
CA VAL A 128 2.70 -12.21 23.37
C VAL A 128 1.38 -12.59 24.06
N ASP A 129 1.43 -12.74 25.38
CA ASP A 129 0.25 -12.92 26.21
C ASP A 129 -0.45 -11.59 26.46
N HIS A 130 -1.78 -11.58 26.50
CA HIS A 130 -2.66 -10.45 26.79
C HIS A 130 -3.64 -10.81 27.89
N TYR A 131 -3.75 -9.93 28.88
CA TYR A 131 -4.52 -10.18 30.09
C TYR A 131 -5.78 -9.33 30.12
N HIS A 132 -6.77 -9.78 30.90
CA HIS A 132 -8.01 -9.07 31.16
C HIS A 132 -8.88 -8.82 29.92
N TYR A 133 -8.85 -9.72 28.93
CA TYR A 133 -9.74 -9.64 27.77
C TYR A 133 -11.19 -9.96 28.17
N GLU A 134 -12.11 -9.11 27.76
CA GLU A 134 -13.55 -9.32 27.94
C GLU A 134 -14.17 -9.70 26.60
N SER A 135 -14.84 -10.84 26.57
CA SER A 135 -15.57 -11.33 25.39
C SER A 135 -17.07 -11.18 25.61
N ALA A 136 -17.80 -10.73 24.58
CA ALA A 136 -19.25 -10.68 24.61
C ALA A 136 -19.87 -12.09 24.64
N THR A 137 -19.16 -13.07 24.08
CA THR A 137 -19.55 -14.48 24.07
C THR A 137 -18.63 -15.32 24.97
N PRO A 138 -19.14 -16.32 25.70
CA PRO A 138 -18.31 -17.20 26.51
C PRO A 138 -17.32 -17.98 25.63
N LEU A 139 -16.04 -17.91 25.99
CA LEU A 139 -14.94 -18.66 25.36
C LEU A 139 -14.42 -19.78 26.27
N ASN A 140 -13.91 -20.86 25.67
CA ASN A 140 -13.24 -21.95 26.35
C ASN A 140 -11.72 -21.85 26.22
N ILE A 141 -10.99 -22.45 27.16
CA ILE A 141 -9.53 -22.56 27.09
C ILE A 141 -9.17 -23.46 25.91
N GLY A 142 -8.23 -23.01 25.07
CA GLY A 142 -7.83 -23.66 23.82
C GLY A 142 -8.55 -23.12 22.58
N ASP A 143 -9.64 -22.37 22.73
CA ASP A 143 -10.31 -21.74 21.58
C ASP A 143 -9.37 -20.76 20.90
N SER A 144 -9.43 -20.69 19.57
CA SER A 144 -8.64 -19.78 18.75
C SER A 144 -9.53 -18.96 17.84
N PHE A 145 -9.31 -17.65 17.77
CA PHE A 145 -10.12 -16.72 17.01
C PHE A 145 -9.29 -15.53 16.51
N GLU A 146 -9.84 -14.80 15.55
CA GLU A 146 -9.24 -13.60 15.00
C GLU A 146 -9.86 -12.37 15.65
N CYS A 147 -9.03 -11.36 15.94
CA CYS A 147 -9.48 -10.07 16.46
C CYS A 147 -8.70 -8.93 15.82
N VAL A 148 -9.36 -7.79 15.71
CA VAL A 148 -8.78 -6.56 15.20
C VAL A 148 -8.28 -5.72 16.36
N VAL A 149 -7.04 -5.22 16.26
CA VAL A 149 -6.52 -4.26 17.24
C VAL A 149 -7.21 -2.91 17.02
N GLN A 150 -8.03 -2.48 17.98
CA GLN A 150 -8.70 -1.19 17.95
C GLN A 150 -7.75 -0.06 18.38
N SER A 151 -7.01 -0.26 19.47
CA SER A 151 -6.02 0.71 19.96
C SER A 151 -4.99 0.06 20.89
N ILE A 152 -3.87 0.76 21.12
CA ILE A 152 -2.83 0.38 22.08
C ILE A 152 -2.87 1.40 23.22
N ASN A 153 -3.29 0.95 24.41
CA ASN A 153 -3.52 1.79 25.58
C ASN A 153 -2.47 1.47 26.66
N GLY A 154 -1.27 2.04 26.51
CA GLY A 154 -0.14 1.74 27.39
C GLY A 154 0.24 0.26 27.31
N MET A 155 0.05 -0.49 28.40
CA MET A 155 0.39 -1.92 28.49
C MET A 155 -0.72 -2.87 28.00
N TYR A 156 -1.84 -2.35 27.50
CA TYR A 156 -3.01 -3.14 27.11
C TYR A 156 -3.44 -2.88 25.66
N LEU A 157 -4.02 -3.90 25.02
CA LEU A 157 -4.70 -3.77 23.74
C LEU A 157 -6.20 -3.63 23.94
N ALA A 158 -6.81 -2.70 23.22
CA ALA A 158 -8.24 -2.77 22.94
C ALA A 158 -8.42 -3.62 21.69
N LEU A 159 -9.20 -4.70 21.81
CA LEU A 159 -9.48 -5.63 20.72
C LEU A 159 -10.96 -5.55 20.35
N ALA A 160 -11.25 -5.72 19.07
CA ALA A 160 -12.60 -5.80 18.52
C ALA A 160 -12.77 -7.08 17.70
N GLU A 161 -13.98 -7.64 17.70
CA GLU A 161 -14.30 -8.89 17.01
C GLU A 161 -14.12 -8.77 15.49
N ASN A 162 -14.38 -7.60 14.93
CA ASN A 162 -14.23 -7.34 13.50
C ASN A 162 -13.80 -5.90 13.23
N ARG A 163 -13.44 -5.63 11.98
CA ARG A 163 -12.90 -4.34 11.55
C ARG A 163 -13.94 -3.21 11.64
N PHE A 164 -15.22 -3.50 11.42
CA PHE A 164 -16.29 -2.51 11.55
C PHE A 164 -16.44 -1.99 12.98
N GLU A 165 -16.48 -2.90 13.96
CA GLU A 165 -16.52 -2.54 15.39
C GLU A 165 -15.23 -1.82 15.81
N ALA A 166 -14.06 -2.21 15.29
CA ALA A 166 -12.80 -1.51 15.53
C ALA A 166 -12.86 -0.04 15.05
N LEU A 167 -13.40 0.22 13.86
CA LEU A 167 -13.55 1.58 13.32
C LEU A 167 -14.57 2.40 14.11
N ARG A 168 -15.70 1.78 14.47
CA ARG A 168 -16.73 2.43 15.29
C ARG A 168 -16.17 2.81 16.66
N GLY A 169 -15.49 1.88 17.32
CA GLY A 169 -14.85 2.10 18.62
C GLY A 169 -13.71 3.12 18.58
N ALA A 170 -12.99 3.21 17.46
CA ALA A 170 -11.98 4.24 17.22
C ALA A 170 -12.56 5.64 16.91
N GLY A 171 -13.88 5.75 16.70
CA GLY A 171 -14.58 7.02 16.54
C GLY A 171 -14.57 7.59 15.11
N PHE A 172 -14.40 6.74 14.09
CA PHE A 172 -14.62 7.12 12.70
C PHE A 172 -16.11 7.36 12.43
N LYS A 173 -16.44 8.44 11.73
CA LYS A 173 -17.83 8.85 11.43
C LYS A 173 -17.93 9.38 10.00
N VAL A 174 -19.01 9.01 9.31
CA VAL A 174 -19.34 9.53 7.98
C VAL A 174 -19.46 11.05 8.01
N GLY A 175 -18.95 11.72 6.97
CA GLY A 175 -18.89 13.18 6.82
C GLY A 175 -17.71 13.84 7.55
N ARG A 176 -16.89 13.08 8.28
CA ARG A 176 -15.72 13.63 8.96
C ARG A 176 -14.55 13.74 7.99
N LYS A 177 -13.89 14.91 8.02
CA LYS A 177 -12.59 15.14 7.36
C LYS A 177 -11.45 14.74 8.28
N LEU A 178 -10.46 14.05 7.73
CA LEU A 178 -9.28 13.58 8.43
C LEU A 178 -8.04 13.78 7.57
N MET A 179 -6.92 14.04 8.25
CA MET A 179 -5.60 14.05 7.63
C MET A 179 -5.01 12.65 7.66
N PHE A 180 -4.61 12.19 6.49
CA PHE A 180 -3.96 10.91 6.29
C PHE A 180 -2.55 11.12 5.78
N THR A 181 -1.58 10.40 6.35
CA THR A 181 -0.24 10.32 5.79
C THR A 181 -0.22 9.27 4.68
N ILE A 182 0.20 9.68 3.48
CA ILE A 182 0.44 8.81 2.34
C ILE A 182 1.68 7.98 2.64
N ARG A 183 1.50 6.67 2.72
CA ARG A 183 2.61 5.75 3.01
C ARG A 183 3.22 5.21 1.73
N LYS A 184 2.38 4.79 0.77
CA LYS A 184 2.78 4.22 -0.53
C LYS A 184 1.67 4.38 -1.56
N GLN A 185 2.04 4.36 -2.84
CA GLN A 185 1.12 4.10 -3.95
C GLN A 185 1.31 2.64 -4.43
N LYS A 186 0.21 1.95 -4.71
CA LYS A 186 0.19 0.55 -5.17
C LYS A 186 -0.88 0.34 -6.24
N LEU A 187 -0.78 -0.76 -6.96
CA LEU A 187 -1.83 -1.25 -7.86
C LEU A 187 -2.57 -2.40 -7.17
N ASP A 188 -3.88 -2.50 -7.37
CA ASP A 188 -4.65 -3.68 -6.95
C ASP A 188 -4.57 -4.83 -7.98
N GLU A 189 -5.24 -5.93 -7.70
CA GLU A 189 -5.28 -7.13 -8.57
C GLU A 189 -5.88 -6.85 -9.96
N GLN A 190 -6.60 -5.73 -10.12
CA GLN A 190 -7.19 -5.26 -11.37
C GLN A 190 -6.38 -4.12 -12.00
N ASN A 191 -5.13 -3.89 -11.56
CA ASN A 191 -4.24 -2.80 -11.99
C ASN A 191 -4.79 -1.39 -11.71
N ARG A 192 -5.67 -1.22 -10.72
CA ARG A 192 -6.16 0.10 -10.31
C ARG A 192 -5.21 0.73 -9.29
N PRO A 193 -4.76 1.98 -9.49
CA PRO A 193 -3.89 2.66 -8.53
C PRO A 193 -4.65 3.04 -7.26
N PHE A 194 -4.02 2.78 -6.11
CA PHE A 194 -4.50 3.23 -4.81
C PHE A 194 -3.35 3.72 -3.92
N LEU A 195 -3.65 4.70 -3.08
CA LEU A 195 -2.80 5.16 -1.99
C LEU A 195 -3.05 4.32 -0.74
N GLN A 196 -1.98 3.88 -0.12
CA GLN A 196 -1.99 3.29 1.21
C GLN A 196 -1.78 4.41 2.23
N LEU A 197 -2.78 4.63 3.08
CA LEU A 197 -2.90 5.78 3.96
C LEU A 197 -2.85 5.35 5.43
N ALA A 198 -2.37 6.23 6.31
CA ALA A 198 -2.46 6.06 7.76
C ALA A 198 -3.08 7.31 8.41
N ASP A 199 -4.14 7.14 9.22
CA ASP A 199 -4.72 8.23 10.02
C ASP A 199 -3.66 8.76 11.00
N GLN A 200 -3.39 10.06 10.99
CA GLN A 200 -2.31 10.65 11.77
C GLN A 200 -2.50 10.50 13.29
N PHE A 201 -3.74 10.45 13.77
CA PHE A 201 -4.03 10.41 15.20
C PHE A 201 -4.09 8.99 15.77
N ARG A 202 -4.69 8.06 15.04
CA ARG A 202 -4.98 6.69 15.53
C ARG A 202 -4.08 5.65 14.90
N GLY A 203 -3.40 5.97 13.81
CA GLY A 203 -2.52 5.05 13.09
C GLY A 203 -3.26 3.95 12.30
N PHE A 204 -4.56 4.11 12.06
CA PHE A 204 -5.34 3.16 11.26
C PHE A 204 -4.97 3.24 9.78
N TRP A 205 -4.81 2.07 9.17
CA TRP A 205 -4.42 1.97 7.76
C TRP A 205 -5.61 1.80 6.82
N HIS A 206 -5.59 2.53 5.71
CA HIS A 206 -6.65 2.53 4.71
C HIS A 206 -6.10 2.51 3.28
N ARG A 207 -6.97 2.15 2.33
CA ARG A 207 -6.72 2.27 0.90
C ARG A 207 -7.60 3.39 0.35
N PHE A 208 -7.05 4.19 -0.53
CA PHE A 208 -7.78 5.22 -1.26
C PHE A 208 -7.47 5.10 -2.75
N TYR A 209 -8.46 4.74 -3.54
CA TYR A 209 -8.28 4.59 -4.99
C TYR A 209 -8.29 5.96 -5.67
N LEU A 210 -7.31 6.18 -6.55
CA LEU A 210 -7.29 7.37 -7.40
C LEU A 210 -8.30 7.16 -8.54
N GLU A 211 -9.02 8.21 -8.93
CA GLU A 211 -9.87 8.16 -10.12
C GLU A 211 -9.00 8.07 -11.39
N GLU A 212 -9.57 7.67 -12.53
CA GLU A 212 -8.82 7.37 -13.77
C GLU A 212 -7.92 8.52 -14.26
N ASP A 213 -8.26 9.76 -13.92
CA ASP A 213 -7.51 10.98 -14.26
C ASP A 213 -6.74 11.61 -13.06
N ASP A 214 -6.89 11.06 -11.85
CA ASP A 214 -6.24 11.61 -10.65
C ASP A 214 -4.80 11.09 -10.54
N THR A 215 -3.85 12.02 -10.40
CA THR A 215 -2.46 11.69 -10.04
C THR A 215 -2.30 11.67 -8.52
N ALA A 216 -1.33 10.89 -8.03
CA ALA A 216 -1.01 10.91 -6.61
C ALA A 216 -0.52 12.31 -6.20
N PRO A 217 -0.95 12.85 -5.05
CA PRO A 217 -0.46 14.13 -4.57
C PRO A 217 1.07 14.11 -4.41
N GLU A 218 1.73 15.23 -4.70
CA GLU A 218 3.17 15.40 -4.46
C GLU A 218 3.51 15.56 -2.97
N GLN A 219 2.51 15.75 -2.12
CA GLN A 219 2.65 15.97 -0.68
C GLN A 219 2.56 14.65 0.09
N ASP A 220 3.21 14.57 1.25
CA ASP A 220 3.20 13.37 2.10
C ASP A 220 1.87 13.15 2.84
N ASP A 221 1.03 14.17 2.93
CA ASP A 221 -0.26 14.13 3.62
C ASP A 221 -1.41 14.51 2.67
N ILE A 222 -2.59 13.95 2.94
CA ILE A 222 -3.82 14.19 2.18
C ILE A 222 -5.03 14.34 3.12
N GLU A 223 -5.81 15.40 2.93
CA GLU A 223 -7.11 15.55 3.60
C GLU A 223 -8.18 14.78 2.82
N LEU A 224 -8.84 13.83 3.49
CA LEU A 224 -9.95 13.06 2.92
C LEU A 224 -11.16 13.08 3.84
N GLU A 225 -12.33 12.97 3.25
CA GLU A 225 -13.61 12.84 3.93
C GLU A 225 -14.07 11.38 3.91
N ILE A 226 -14.68 10.93 5.01
CA ILE A 226 -15.29 9.60 5.10
C ILE A 226 -16.68 9.68 4.45
N GLY A 227 -16.82 9.17 3.23
CA GLY A 227 -18.08 9.12 2.50
C GLY A 227 -19.03 8.03 2.99
N ASP A 228 -18.49 6.86 3.38
CA ASP A 228 -19.25 5.77 3.98
C ASP A 228 -18.32 4.84 4.79
N ILE A 229 -18.89 3.96 5.61
CA ILE A 229 -18.17 2.87 6.29
C ILE A 229 -18.84 1.55 5.93
N THR A 230 -18.15 0.68 5.20
CA THR A 230 -18.74 -0.58 4.75
C THR A 230 -18.96 -1.55 5.93
N PRO A 231 -19.94 -2.46 5.86
CA PRO A 231 -20.16 -3.49 6.89
C PRO A 231 -18.92 -4.36 7.15
N GLU A 232 -18.05 -4.52 6.16
CA GLU A 232 -16.78 -5.27 6.25
C GLU A 232 -15.66 -4.46 6.95
N GLY A 233 -15.90 -3.19 7.29
CA GLY A 233 -14.96 -2.34 8.00
C GLY A 233 -13.97 -1.59 7.12
N TRP A 234 -14.38 -1.19 5.91
CA TRP A 234 -13.58 -0.29 5.07
C TRP A 234 -14.13 1.14 5.11
N LEU A 235 -13.22 2.12 5.10
CA LEU A 235 -13.60 3.52 4.91
C LEU A 235 -13.71 3.79 3.41
N CYS A 236 -14.88 4.22 2.96
CA CYS A 236 -15.06 4.78 1.63
C CYS A 236 -14.58 6.23 1.67
N LEU A 237 -13.29 6.44 1.43
CA LEU A 237 -12.65 7.74 1.46
C LEU A 237 -12.89 8.48 0.14
N GLN A 238 -13.09 9.79 0.23
CA GLN A 238 -13.29 10.68 -0.92
C GLN A 238 -12.60 12.02 -0.65
N TYR A 239 -12.25 12.74 -1.72
CA TYR A 239 -11.83 14.13 -1.56
C TYR A 239 -12.94 14.93 -0.88
N PRO A 240 -12.61 15.85 0.04
CA PRO A 240 -13.62 16.66 0.72
C PRO A 240 -14.57 17.31 -0.27
N GLY A 241 -15.86 16.98 -0.16
CA GLY A 241 -16.87 17.52 -1.06
C GLY A 241 -17.12 16.80 -2.40
N LYS A 242 -16.38 15.74 -2.76
CA LYS A 242 -16.82 14.75 -3.78
C LYS A 242 -17.83 13.82 -3.09
N ARG A 243 -18.97 13.45 -3.70
CA ARG A 243 -19.82 12.34 -3.21
C ARG A 243 -19.83 11.20 -4.24
N LEU A 244 -19.00 10.19 -4.00
CA LEU A 244 -18.92 8.95 -4.80
C LEU A 244 -19.87 7.85 -4.32
N ALA A 245 -20.44 7.98 -3.11
CA ALA A 245 -21.30 6.97 -2.51
C ALA A 245 -22.59 6.72 -3.33
N ASP A 246 -23.07 7.71 -4.07
CA ASP A 246 -24.31 7.59 -4.85
C ASP A 246 -24.06 6.81 -6.14
N ILE A 247 -22.99 7.09 -6.87
CA ILE A 247 -22.71 6.47 -8.19
C ILE A 247 -22.43 4.98 -8.08
N GLN A 248 -21.73 4.53 -7.03
CA GLN A 248 -21.51 3.10 -6.78
C GLN A 248 -22.78 2.39 -6.30
N LYS A 249 -23.60 3.02 -5.46
CA LYS A 249 -24.93 2.48 -5.09
C LYS A 249 -25.82 2.34 -6.33
N ILE A 250 -25.73 3.26 -7.28
CA ILE A 250 -26.53 3.30 -8.51
C ILE A 250 -26.11 2.28 -9.56
N ARG A 251 -24.81 2.00 -9.72
CA ARG A 251 -24.33 0.94 -10.64
C ARG A 251 -24.76 -0.47 -10.18
N LEU A 252 -25.09 -0.63 -8.89
CA LEU A 252 -25.42 -1.91 -8.26
C LEU A 252 -26.91 -2.05 -7.88
N ALA A 253 -27.70 -0.97 -7.92
CA ALA A 253 -29.09 -0.98 -7.48
C ALA A 253 -30.06 -1.32 -8.62
N GLU A 254 -31.01 -2.22 -8.35
CA GLU A 254 -32.16 -2.50 -9.23
C GLU A 254 -33.10 -1.30 -9.39
N ASN A 255 -33.04 -0.33 -8.46
CA ASN A 255 -33.79 0.92 -8.52
C ASN A 255 -32.87 2.09 -8.08
N PRO A 256 -32.32 2.88 -9.02
CA PRO A 256 -31.37 3.95 -8.71
C PRO A 256 -32.07 5.16 -8.07
N ASP A 257 -31.85 5.37 -6.77
CA ASP A 257 -32.29 6.56 -6.03
C ASP A 257 -31.06 7.41 -5.65
N PHE A 258 -30.98 8.64 -6.17
CA PHE A 258 -29.92 9.62 -5.87
C PHE A 258 -30.14 10.37 -4.55
N GLY A 259 -31.17 10.04 -3.78
CA GLY A 259 -31.54 10.73 -2.56
C GLY A 259 -32.21 12.08 -2.84
N ARG A 260 -31.91 13.10 -2.05
CA ARG A 260 -32.49 14.44 -2.18
C ARG A 260 -31.46 15.46 -2.63
N GLU A 261 -31.93 16.50 -3.32
CA GLU A 261 -31.11 17.67 -3.62
C GLU A 261 -30.57 18.33 -2.34
N ASP A 262 -29.36 18.87 -2.43
CA ASP A 262 -28.72 19.59 -1.34
C ASP A 262 -27.88 20.77 -1.87
N ASP A 263 -26.98 21.30 -1.05
CA ASP A 263 -26.13 22.43 -1.41
C ASP A 263 -25.08 22.08 -2.47
N ARG A 264 -24.81 20.80 -2.71
CA ARG A 264 -23.83 20.32 -3.70
C ARG A 264 -24.45 19.36 -4.73
N ARG A 265 -25.74 19.08 -4.66
CA ARG A 265 -26.46 18.17 -5.55
C ARG A 265 -27.74 18.80 -6.08
N GLU A 266 -27.91 18.74 -7.39
CA GLU A 266 -29.12 19.17 -8.10
C GLU A 266 -29.58 18.11 -9.08
N PHE A 267 -30.89 17.96 -9.25
CA PHE A 267 -31.51 17.09 -10.24
C PHE A 267 -32.26 17.89 -11.30
N LYS A 268 -32.17 17.43 -12.55
CA LYS A 268 -32.96 17.92 -13.67
C LYS A 268 -33.36 16.74 -14.53
N THR A 269 -34.61 16.73 -14.98
CA THR A 269 -35.11 15.67 -15.84
C THR A 269 -34.62 15.77 -17.28
N SER A 270 -34.25 16.97 -17.75
CA SER A 270 -33.96 17.24 -19.16
C SER A 270 -33.15 18.53 -19.35
N ILE A 271 -32.36 18.62 -20.44
CA ILE A 271 -31.78 19.89 -20.92
C ILE A 271 -32.69 20.65 -21.89
N ALA A 272 -33.66 19.99 -22.49
CA ALA A 272 -34.53 20.54 -23.52
C ALA A 272 -35.86 21.05 -22.94
N PHE A 273 -36.43 20.32 -21.98
CA PHE A 273 -37.79 20.56 -21.49
C PHE A 273 -37.76 21.23 -20.10
N PRO A 274 -38.23 22.48 -19.98
CA PRO A 274 -38.33 23.14 -18.68
C PRO A 274 -39.44 22.52 -17.81
N PRO A 275 -39.37 22.65 -16.47
CA PRO A 275 -40.39 22.13 -15.56
C PRO A 275 -41.80 22.70 -15.85
N GLY A 276 -42.82 21.84 -15.71
CA GLY A 276 -44.21 22.10 -16.11
C GLY A 276 -44.55 21.39 -17.42
N GLU A 277 -45.84 21.11 -17.70
CA GLU A 277 -46.31 20.30 -18.85
C GLU A 277 -46.09 20.94 -20.24
N SER A 278 -44.89 21.46 -20.52
CA SER A 278 -44.48 21.91 -21.85
C SER A 278 -44.09 20.70 -22.71
N ARG A 279 -44.94 20.36 -23.69
CA ARG A 279 -44.61 19.33 -24.70
C ARG A 279 -43.63 19.83 -25.77
N THR A 280 -43.21 21.09 -25.69
CA THR A 280 -42.28 21.72 -26.64
C THR A 280 -40.94 21.99 -25.97
N PRO A 281 -39.81 21.69 -26.64
CA PRO A 281 -38.48 22.00 -26.11
C PRO A 281 -38.26 23.52 -26.06
N ASP A 282 -37.65 23.98 -24.98
CA ASP A 282 -37.25 25.37 -24.78
C ASP A 282 -35.85 25.37 -24.14
N PHE A 283 -34.83 25.20 -24.98
CA PHE A 283 -33.43 25.21 -24.58
C PHE A 283 -33.00 26.55 -23.98
N GLN A 284 -33.61 27.66 -24.42
CA GLN A 284 -33.30 28.98 -23.87
C GLN A 284 -33.66 29.05 -22.39
N LYS A 285 -34.85 28.57 -22.02
CA LYS A 285 -35.29 28.56 -20.62
C LYS A 285 -34.63 27.44 -19.83
N GLN A 286 -34.52 26.25 -20.41
CA GLN A 286 -34.02 25.09 -19.67
C GLN A 286 -32.49 25.03 -19.63
N LEU A 287 -31.83 24.87 -20.77
CA LEU A 287 -30.37 24.77 -20.83
C LEU A 287 -29.71 26.10 -20.47
N ASN A 288 -30.01 27.16 -21.23
CA ASN A 288 -29.25 28.41 -21.16
C ASN A 288 -29.56 29.24 -19.90
N HIS A 289 -30.72 29.03 -19.27
CA HIS A 289 -31.07 29.72 -18.03
C HIS A 289 -31.06 28.79 -16.82
N ASN A 290 -31.95 27.79 -16.74
CA ASN A 290 -32.10 27.00 -15.52
C ASN A 290 -30.86 26.16 -15.20
N ILE A 291 -30.31 25.44 -16.18
CA ILE A 291 -29.12 24.61 -15.99
C ILE A 291 -27.87 25.47 -15.79
N MET A 292 -27.65 26.49 -16.62
CA MET A 292 -26.51 27.40 -16.43
C MET A 292 -26.54 28.12 -15.09
N ARG A 293 -27.72 28.47 -14.58
CA ARG A 293 -27.91 29.04 -13.23
C ARG A 293 -27.47 28.10 -12.11
N VAL A 294 -27.64 26.79 -12.29
CA VAL A 294 -27.14 25.78 -11.34
C VAL A 294 -25.62 25.69 -11.43
N ILE A 295 -25.08 25.54 -12.64
CA ILE A 295 -23.64 25.39 -12.90
C ILE A 295 -22.86 26.59 -12.35
N VAL A 296 -23.29 27.82 -12.66
CA VAL A 296 -22.63 29.04 -12.15
C VAL A 296 -22.75 29.16 -10.63
N GLY A 297 -23.87 28.69 -10.06
CA GLY A 297 -24.08 28.66 -8.61
C GLY A 297 -23.06 27.74 -7.93
N PHE A 298 -22.79 26.57 -8.50
CA PHE A 298 -21.75 25.66 -8.02
C PHE A 298 -20.34 26.24 -8.19
N MET A 299 -20.03 26.82 -9.35
CA MET A 299 -18.73 27.45 -9.62
C MET A 299 -18.41 28.56 -8.61
N ASN A 300 -19.38 29.42 -8.30
CA ASN A 300 -19.21 30.51 -7.34
C ASN A 300 -19.34 30.08 -5.87
N SER A 301 -19.47 28.77 -5.61
CA SER A 301 -19.58 28.21 -4.26
C SER A 301 -18.50 27.14 -4.07
N ASN A 302 -18.84 26.00 -3.47
CA ASN A 302 -17.90 24.92 -3.15
C ASN A 302 -17.82 23.82 -4.23
N GLY A 303 -18.28 24.11 -5.45
CA GLY A 303 -18.53 23.10 -6.48
C GLY A 303 -19.80 22.28 -6.20
N GLY A 304 -20.05 21.28 -7.05
CA GLY A 304 -21.22 20.42 -6.93
C GLY A 304 -21.39 19.44 -8.09
N GLN A 305 -22.48 18.69 -8.04
CA GLN A 305 -22.91 17.70 -9.03
C GLN A 305 -24.32 18.04 -9.50
N LEU A 306 -24.51 18.09 -10.81
CA LEU A 306 -25.82 18.19 -11.45
C LEU A 306 -26.10 16.88 -12.20
N PHE A 307 -27.18 16.20 -11.84
CA PHE A 307 -27.64 14.99 -12.52
C PHE A 307 -28.80 15.33 -13.46
N ILE A 308 -28.63 14.99 -14.73
CA ILE A 308 -29.59 15.24 -15.81
C ILE A 308 -30.17 13.91 -16.28
N GLY A 309 -31.49 13.85 -16.47
CA GLY A 309 -32.21 12.59 -16.65
C GLY A 309 -32.59 11.94 -15.31
N VAL A 310 -32.67 12.74 -14.24
CA VAL A 310 -33.08 12.34 -12.89
C VAL A 310 -34.18 13.30 -12.44
N ASP A 311 -35.26 12.76 -11.88
CA ASP A 311 -36.36 13.57 -11.37
C ASP A 311 -36.09 14.13 -9.96
N ASP A 312 -36.95 15.03 -9.51
CA ASP A 312 -36.82 15.70 -8.21
C ASP A 312 -36.91 14.73 -7.02
N THR A 313 -37.36 13.50 -7.24
CA THR A 313 -37.38 12.43 -6.22
C THR A 313 -36.09 11.61 -6.19
N GLY A 314 -35.16 11.88 -7.10
CA GLY A 314 -33.91 11.16 -7.22
C GLY A 314 -34.02 9.91 -8.10
N VAL A 315 -35.09 9.73 -8.90
CA VAL A 315 -35.28 8.55 -9.75
C VAL A 315 -34.83 8.82 -11.19
N VAL A 316 -34.17 7.84 -11.83
CA VAL A 316 -33.70 7.96 -13.23
C VAL A 316 -34.87 8.01 -14.22
N SER A 317 -35.09 9.18 -14.81
CA SER A 317 -36.06 9.40 -15.89
C SER A 317 -35.48 9.12 -17.28
N GLY A 318 -34.17 9.29 -17.46
CA GLY A 318 -33.46 9.13 -18.73
C GLY A 318 -33.34 10.41 -19.56
N ILE A 319 -32.32 10.52 -20.42
CA ILE A 319 -32.08 11.65 -21.35
C ILE A 319 -32.50 11.35 -22.79
N GLU A 320 -33.01 10.16 -23.09
CA GLU A 320 -33.34 9.71 -24.45
C GLU A 320 -34.33 10.65 -25.14
N GLY A 321 -35.25 11.22 -24.36
CA GLY A 321 -36.25 12.18 -24.85
C GLY A 321 -35.66 13.48 -25.39
N ASP A 322 -34.43 13.83 -25.00
CA ASP A 322 -33.76 15.07 -25.40
C ASP A 322 -32.99 14.92 -26.71
N LEU A 323 -32.43 13.73 -26.97
CA LEU A 323 -31.51 13.46 -28.09
C LEU A 323 -32.08 13.90 -29.47
N PRO A 324 -33.36 13.67 -29.81
CA PRO A 324 -33.93 14.09 -31.09
C PRO A 324 -34.05 15.62 -31.25
N TRP A 325 -33.94 16.39 -30.16
CA TRP A 325 -34.18 17.83 -30.14
C TRP A 325 -32.89 18.65 -30.09
N LEU A 326 -31.71 18.03 -30.01
CA LEU A 326 -30.42 18.73 -29.88
C LEU A 326 -30.17 19.77 -30.98
N ASN A 327 -30.72 19.56 -32.18
CA ASN A 327 -30.62 20.47 -33.33
C ASN A 327 -31.91 21.25 -33.63
N GLN A 328 -32.75 21.47 -32.62
CA GLN A 328 -34.01 22.21 -32.75
C GLN A 328 -34.00 23.52 -31.94
N ASP A 329 -32.80 24.08 -31.71
CA ASP A 329 -32.64 25.40 -31.11
C ASP A 329 -32.12 26.39 -32.17
N PRO A 330 -33.00 27.17 -32.81
CA PRO A 330 -32.59 28.11 -33.86
C PRO A 330 -31.70 29.26 -33.36
N LYS A 331 -31.57 29.45 -32.04
CA LYS A 331 -30.68 30.45 -31.44
C LYS A 331 -29.29 29.90 -31.14
N ASP A 332 -29.11 28.59 -31.20
CA ASP A 332 -27.82 27.95 -31.01
C ASP A 332 -26.96 28.11 -32.27
N LYS A 333 -25.77 28.71 -32.11
CA LYS A 333 -24.81 28.93 -33.19
C LYS A 333 -24.37 27.62 -33.87
N PHE A 334 -24.40 26.51 -33.14
CA PHE A 334 -23.98 25.19 -33.63
C PHE A 334 -25.18 24.32 -34.02
N ASN A 335 -26.38 24.90 -34.16
CA ASN A 335 -27.57 24.17 -34.55
C ASN A 335 -27.38 23.44 -35.89
N GLY A 336 -27.71 22.15 -35.91
CA GLY A 336 -27.50 21.26 -37.06
C GLY A 336 -26.16 20.50 -37.05
N GLN A 337 -25.31 20.72 -36.04
CA GLN A 337 -23.97 20.10 -35.95
C GLN A 337 -23.88 19.02 -34.86
N TYR A 338 -24.89 18.88 -34.00
CA TYR A 338 -24.88 17.88 -32.93
C TYR A 338 -25.31 16.51 -33.45
N THR A 339 -24.61 15.45 -33.04
CA THR A 339 -25.12 14.08 -33.23
C THR A 339 -26.24 13.81 -32.22
N CYS A 340 -27.25 13.02 -32.59
CA CYS A 340 -28.29 12.58 -31.66
C CYS A 340 -27.79 11.44 -30.75
N THR A 341 -26.61 11.62 -30.16
CA THR A 341 -25.89 10.67 -29.28
C THR A 341 -25.43 11.38 -28.00
N THR A 342 -24.90 10.62 -27.03
CA THR A 342 -24.30 11.18 -25.81
C THR A 342 -23.18 12.18 -26.12
N ASP A 343 -22.38 11.93 -27.15
CA ASP A 343 -21.28 12.82 -27.54
C ASP A 343 -21.81 14.18 -28.03
N GLY A 344 -22.88 14.17 -28.82
CA GLY A 344 -23.54 15.40 -29.27
C GLY A 344 -24.28 16.13 -28.13
N TYR A 345 -24.77 15.37 -27.14
CA TYR A 345 -25.37 15.91 -25.92
C TYR A 345 -24.34 16.67 -25.07
N GLU A 346 -23.19 16.05 -24.82
CA GLU A 346 -22.06 16.67 -24.13
C GLU A 346 -21.56 17.91 -24.86
N LEU A 347 -21.39 17.82 -26.18
CA LEU A 347 -20.96 18.97 -26.98
C LEU A 347 -21.93 20.15 -26.87
N LYS A 348 -23.25 19.89 -26.89
CA LYS A 348 -24.26 20.94 -26.72
C LYS A 348 -24.18 21.60 -25.34
N ILE A 349 -24.00 20.83 -24.28
CA ILE A 349 -23.81 21.36 -22.92
C ILE A 349 -22.54 22.20 -22.83
N ASN A 350 -21.41 21.69 -23.34
CA ASN A 350 -20.12 22.41 -23.30
C ASN A 350 -20.15 23.71 -24.10
N ASN A 351 -20.82 23.71 -25.27
CA ASN A 351 -21.05 24.92 -26.05
C ASN A 351 -21.92 25.92 -25.30
N ALA A 352 -22.99 25.47 -24.64
CA ALA A 352 -23.84 26.34 -23.82
C ALA A 352 -23.08 26.92 -22.62
N ILE A 353 -22.25 26.13 -21.92
CA ILE A 353 -21.39 26.61 -20.83
C ILE A 353 -20.45 27.70 -21.34
N SER A 354 -19.77 27.44 -22.46
CA SER A 354 -18.83 28.40 -23.06
C SER A 354 -19.52 29.70 -23.46
N ASN A 355 -20.71 29.61 -24.06
CA ASN A 355 -21.48 30.77 -24.53
C ASN A 355 -22.06 31.60 -23.37
N GLU A 356 -22.58 30.94 -22.32
CA GLU A 356 -23.34 31.61 -21.26
C GLU A 356 -22.50 32.01 -20.05
N LEU A 357 -21.42 31.28 -19.77
CA LEU A 357 -20.55 31.45 -18.59
C LEU A 357 -19.10 31.82 -18.95
N GLY A 358 -18.71 31.68 -20.22
CA GLY A 358 -17.37 31.95 -20.73
C GLY A 358 -16.52 30.69 -20.92
N GLU A 359 -15.49 30.81 -21.77
CA GLU A 359 -14.68 29.68 -22.25
C GLU A 359 -13.89 28.97 -21.14
N LEU A 360 -13.40 29.72 -20.14
CA LEU A 360 -12.70 29.14 -18.98
C LEU A 360 -13.62 28.33 -18.06
N ALA A 361 -14.94 28.59 -18.09
CA ALA A 361 -15.89 27.88 -17.26
C ALA A 361 -16.07 26.43 -17.72
N ALA A 362 -15.94 26.16 -19.02
CA ALA A 362 -16.04 24.80 -19.56
C ALA A 362 -14.95 23.87 -18.99
N ALA A 363 -13.74 24.38 -18.75
CA ALA A 363 -12.65 23.60 -18.17
C ALA A 363 -12.88 23.18 -16.70
N LEU A 364 -13.87 23.78 -16.02
CA LEU A 364 -14.24 23.48 -14.65
C LEU A 364 -15.38 22.45 -14.56
N VAL A 365 -15.92 21.99 -15.68
CA VAL A 365 -17.02 21.04 -15.74
C VAL A 365 -16.54 19.75 -16.42
N SER A 366 -16.77 18.60 -15.78
CA SER A 366 -16.61 17.29 -16.41
C SER A 366 -17.95 16.59 -16.56
N THR A 367 -18.16 15.98 -17.72
CA THR A 367 -19.41 15.31 -18.09
C THR A 367 -19.19 13.80 -18.11
N ARG A 368 -20.12 13.04 -17.53
CA ARG A 368 -20.12 11.56 -17.60
C ARG A 368 -21.52 11.06 -17.89
N PHE A 369 -21.62 9.94 -18.60
CA PHE A 369 -22.88 9.27 -18.90
C PHE A 369 -22.92 7.88 -18.27
N PHE A 370 -24.08 7.51 -17.73
CA PHE A 370 -24.28 6.25 -17.05
C PHE A 370 -25.55 5.58 -17.56
N LYS A 371 -25.47 4.27 -17.80
CA LYS A 371 -26.60 3.43 -18.21
C LYS A 371 -27.16 2.69 -17.01
N VAL A 372 -28.49 2.67 -16.88
CA VAL A 372 -29.20 1.95 -15.82
C VAL A 372 -30.33 1.11 -16.41
N LYS A 373 -30.50 -0.10 -15.89
CA LYS A 373 -31.63 -0.97 -16.21
C LYS A 373 -32.75 -0.68 -15.22
N VAL A 374 -33.90 -0.23 -15.71
CA VAL A 374 -35.01 0.23 -14.87
C VAL A 374 -36.06 -0.86 -14.66
N ASP A 375 -36.04 -1.93 -15.44
CA ASP A 375 -37.03 -3.00 -15.36
C ASP A 375 -36.39 -4.37 -15.68
N SER A 376 -36.65 -5.37 -14.85
CA SER A 376 -36.19 -6.76 -15.03
C SER A 376 -36.93 -7.46 -16.18
N GLU A 377 -38.11 -6.95 -16.56
CA GLU A 377 -38.96 -7.53 -17.61
C GLU A 377 -38.86 -6.81 -18.96
N ARG A 378 -38.51 -5.51 -18.97
CA ARG A 378 -38.31 -4.72 -20.20
C ARG A 378 -36.84 -4.44 -20.45
N LYS A 379 -36.37 -4.72 -21.68
CA LYS A 379 -34.98 -4.50 -22.13
C LYS A 379 -34.58 -3.02 -22.32
N ASP A 380 -35.34 -2.07 -21.78
CA ASP A 380 -35.10 -0.65 -22.03
C ASP A 380 -34.09 -0.09 -21.01
N GLU A 381 -32.85 0.07 -21.47
CA GLU A 381 -31.80 0.78 -20.73
C GLU A 381 -32.06 2.28 -20.80
N LYS A 382 -31.97 2.97 -19.65
CA LYS A 382 -31.98 4.43 -19.58
C LYS A 382 -30.60 4.99 -19.34
N VAL A 383 -30.34 6.19 -19.83
CA VAL A 383 -29.08 6.91 -19.69
C VAL A 383 -29.33 8.20 -18.91
N PHE A 384 -28.50 8.47 -17.90
CA PHE A 384 -28.45 9.77 -17.24
C PHE A 384 -27.06 10.39 -17.40
N CYS A 385 -26.99 11.71 -17.28
CA CYS A 385 -25.78 12.51 -17.40
C CYS A 385 -25.42 13.11 -16.05
N GLU A 386 -24.16 13.01 -15.64
CA GLU A 386 -23.59 13.70 -14.48
C GLU A 386 -22.66 14.80 -14.94
N LEU A 387 -22.90 16.02 -14.47
CA LEU A 387 -21.98 17.15 -14.59
C LEU A 387 -21.33 17.39 -13.23
N THR A 388 -20.00 17.20 -13.15
CA THR A 388 -19.21 17.56 -11.96
C THR A 388 -18.62 18.94 -12.17
N VAL A 389 -18.96 19.89 -11.29
CA VAL A 389 -18.58 21.30 -11.38
C VAL A 389 -17.58 21.64 -10.28
N LYS A 390 -16.37 22.04 -10.66
CA LYS A 390 -15.33 22.50 -9.73
C LYS A 390 -15.57 23.96 -9.30
N PRO A 391 -15.18 24.35 -8.07
CA PRO A 391 -15.24 25.74 -7.66
C PRO A 391 -14.29 26.60 -8.50
N ALA A 392 -14.77 27.76 -8.95
CA ALA A 392 -13.98 28.71 -9.71
C ALA A 392 -13.13 29.58 -8.78
N SER A 393 -11.88 29.83 -9.18
CA SER A 393 -10.95 30.68 -8.44
C SER A 393 -11.33 32.16 -8.53
N SER A 394 -12.04 32.56 -9.58
CA SER A 394 -12.57 33.91 -9.80
C SER A 394 -14.10 33.90 -9.95
N PRO A 395 -14.79 35.02 -9.69
CA PRO A 395 -16.24 35.12 -9.87
C PRO A 395 -16.66 34.85 -11.32
N VAL A 396 -17.59 33.91 -11.51
CA VAL A 396 -18.18 33.57 -12.81
C VAL A 396 -19.56 34.22 -12.92
N TYR A 397 -19.83 34.86 -14.06
CA TYR A 397 -21.08 35.57 -14.30
C TYR A 397 -21.93 34.82 -15.33
N LEU A 398 -23.21 34.66 -15.04
CA LEU A 398 -24.19 34.18 -16.01
C LEU A 398 -24.59 35.34 -16.94
N HIS A 399 -24.59 35.09 -18.25
CA HIS A 399 -24.86 36.09 -19.29
C HIS A 399 -23.98 37.35 -19.13
N GLY A 400 -22.76 37.19 -18.62
CA GLY A 400 -21.78 38.25 -18.40
C GLY A 400 -22.13 39.30 -17.34
N THR A 401 -23.28 39.21 -16.67
CA THR A 401 -23.76 40.27 -15.75
C THR A 401 -24.32 39.75 -14.43
N LEU A 402 -24.81 38.51 -14.37
CA LEU A 402 -25.51 37.99 -13.21
C LEU A 402 -24.57 37.16 -12.34
N LEU A 403 -24.26 37.68 -11.14
CA LEU A 403 -23.53 36.92 -10.13
C LEU A 403 -24.51 36.10 -9.29
N ILE A 404 -24.38 34.79 -9.34
CA ILE A 404 -25.28 33.83 -8.67
C ILE A 404 -24.44 32.92 -7.79
N VAL A 405 -24.90 32.71 -6.56
CA VAL A 405 -24.27 31.82 -5.57
C VAL A 405 -25.27 30.77 -5.10
N ARG A 406 -24.76 29.62 -4.66
CA ARG A 406 -25.58 28.57 -4.07
C ARG A 406 -25.87 28.90 -2.59
N ALA A 407 -27.12 28.71 -2.17
CA ALA A 407 -27.59 28.95 -0.81
C ALA A 407 -28.55 27.82 -0.41
N GLY A 408 -28.02 26.78 0.26
CA GLY A 408 -28.74 25.52 0.46
C GLY A 408 -29.06 24.85 -0.87
N ASN A 409 -30.24 24.28 -1.01
CA ASN A 409 -30.72 23.64 -2.24
C ASN A 409 -31.21 24.63 -3.32
N SER A 410 -30.82 25.91 -3.26
CA SER A 410 -31.31 26.94 -4.18
C SER A 410 -30.19 27.88 -4.65
N CYS A 411 -30.39 28.50 -5.82
CA CYS A 411 -29.47 29.51 -6.35
C CYS A 411 -30.01 30.92 -6.11
N ARG A 412 -29.23 31.77 -5.44
CA ARG A 412 -29.56 33.17 -5.17
C ARG A 412 -28.68 34.10 -6.01
N GLN A 413 -29.32 35.03 -6.71
CA GLN A 413 -28.63 36.11 -7.39
C GLN A 413 -28.20 37.17 -6.36
N LEU A 414 -26.92 37.53 -6.35
CA LEU A 414 -26.38 38.63 -5.55
C LEU A 414 -26.71 39.97 -6.20
N ARG A 415 -26.91 41.00 -5.38
CA ARG A 415 -27.25 42.35 -5.86
C ARG A 415 -26.49 43.42 -5.07
N HIS A 416 -26.20 44.54 -5.74
CA HIS A 416 -25.65 45.76 -5.13
C HIS A 416 -24.34 45.51 -4.34
N GLY A 417 -24.29 45.85 -3.05
CA GLY A 417 -23.12 45.70 -2.20
C GLY A 417 -22.71 44.23 -1.96
N ASP A 418 -23.63 43.27 -2.08
CA ASP A 418 -23.32 41.86 -1.91
C ASP A 418 -22.37 41.34 -3.00
N ILE A 419 -22.47 41.91 -4.21
CA ILE A 419 -21.56 41.59 -5.32
C ILE A 419 -20.16 42.05 -4.96
N THR A 420 -20.01 43.30 -4.51
CA THR A 420 -18.71 43.85 -4.11
C THR A 420 -18.10 43.07 -2.95
N ALA A 421 -18.90 42.72 -1.94
CA ALA A 421 -18.44 41.92 -0.81
C ALA A 421 -17.96 40.53 -1.25
N PHE A 422 -18.71 39.85 -2.10
CA PHE A 422 -18.34 38.54 -2.63
C PHE A 422 -17.04 38.59 -3.44
N VAL A 423 -16.90 39.56 -4.35
CA VAL A 423 -15.70 39.70 -5.19
C VAL A 423 -14.48 39.97 -4.32
N LEU A 424 -14.57 40.88 -3.34
CA LEU A 424 -13.47 41.20 -2.43
C LEU A 424 -13.07 40.00 -1.56
N ASP A 425 -14.04 39.24 -1.06
CA ASP A 425 -13.77 38.03 -0.29
C ASP A 425 -13.03 36.98 -1.13
N ARG A 426 -13.48 36.76 -2.38
CA ARG A 426 -12.84 35.81 -3.30
C ARG A 426 -11.41 36.23 -3.66
N MET A 427 -11.18 37.53 -3.90
CA MET A 427 -9.84 38.06 -4.17
C MET A 427 -8.92 37.96 -2.95
N ARG A 428 -9.44 38.17 -1.74
CA ARG A 428 -8.67 38.00 -0.49
C ARG A 428 -8.24 36.56 -0.29
N GLN A 429 -9.13 35.60 -0.55
CA GLN A 429 -8.82 34.17 -0.47
C GLN A 429 -7.72 33.77 -1.47
N GLN A 430 -7.70 34.36 -2.67
CA GLN A 430 -6.61 34.16 -3.63
C GLN A 430 -5.27 34.76 -3.16
N GLN A 431 -5.29 35.95 -2.54
CA GLN A 431 -4.08 36.59 -2.02
C GLN A 431 -3.46 35.85 -0.84
N LEU A 432 -4.29 35.32 0.08
CA LEU A 432 -3.81 34.52 1.21
C LEU A 432 -3.11 33.22 0.74
N GLY A 433 -3.65 32.53 -0.28
CA GLY A 433 -2.99 31.37 -0.88
C GLY A 433 -1.71 31.70 -1.67
N GLN A 434 -1.56 32.94 -2.14
CA GLN A 434 -0.32 33.42 -2.79
C GLN A 434 0.75 33.83 -1.78
N ILE A 435 0.40 34.34 -0.60
CA ILE A 435 1.37 34.73 0.44
C ILE A 435 2.00 33.48 1.08
N GLU A 436 1.21 32.43 1.35
CA GLU A 436 1.74 31.15 1.85
C GLU A 436 2.70 30.46 0.85
N SER A 437 2.48 30.61 -0.46
CA SER A 437 3.38 30.07 -1.49
C SER A 437 4.66 30.90 -1.69
N VAL A 438 4.64 32.22 -1.40
CA VAL A 438 5.81 33.12 -1.52
C VAL A 438 6.70 33.10 -0.27
N GLU A 439 6.16 33.00 0.95
CA GLU A 439 6.99 32.85 2.16
C GLU A 439 7.79 31.54 2.14
N THR A 440 7.22 30.49 1.54
CA THR A 440 7.91 29.19 1.37
C THR A 440 9.07 29.27 0.36
N THR A 441 9.05 30.22 -0.59
CA THR A 441 10.12 30.42 -1.58
C THR A 441 11.16 31.47 -1.18
N ALA A 442 10.78 32.50 -0.42
CA ALA A 442 11.70 33.57 -0.01
C ALA A 442 12.65 33.17 1.15
N THR A 443 12.24 32.25 2.02
CA THR A 443 13.09 31.77 3.13
C THR A 443 14.26 30.89 2.67
N ALA A 444 14.31 30.50 1.39
CA ALA A 444 15.35 29.64 0.82
C ALA A 444 16.52 30.38 0.13
N ALA A 445 16.48 31.71 -0.03
CA ALA A 445 17.39 32.41 -0.95
C ALA A 445 18.28 33.53 -0.37
N ALA A 446 18.20 33.87 0.91
CA ALA A 446 19.12 34.80 1.57
C ALA A 446 19.27 34.35 3.03
N GLU A 447 20.43 34.05 3.60
CA GLU A 447 21.68 34.79 3.55
C GLU A 447 22.88 33.83 3.76
N THR A 448 23.86 33.88 2.86
CA THR A 448 25.25 33.46 3.10
C THR A 448 26.16 34.65 2.88
N SER A 449 26.79 35.17 3.95
CA SER A 449 28.16 35.76 4.00
C SER A 449 28.52 36.27 5.41
N PRO A 450 29.63 35.82 6.04
CA PRO A 450 30.24 36.38 7.28
C PRO A 450 31.50 37.23 6.93
N PRO A 451 32.43 37.67 7.83
CA PRO A 451 32.61 37.43 9.28
C PRO A 451 33.09 38.64 10.16
N ALA A 452 32.98 38.53 11.49
CA ALA A 452 33.97 39.07 12.46
C ALA A 452 33.84 38.40 13.84
N THR A 453 34.95 37.93 14.40
CA THR A 453 35.12 37.40 15.78
C THR A 453 36.51 37.86 16.29
N PRO A 454 36.78 38.04 17.61
CA PRO A 454 37.09 36.88 18.47
C PRO A 454 36.65 36.95 19.96
N GLN A 455 36.11 35.79 20.37
CA GLN A 455 36.09 35.02 21.65
C GLN A 455 37.17 35.31 22.74
N PRO A 456 37.04 34.86 24.03
CA PRO A 456 36.83 33.43 24.45
C PRO A 456 36.06 33.20 25.80
N ALA A 457 35.69 32.01 26.31
CA ALA A 457 35.43 30.59 25.93
C ALA A 457 35.16 29.85 27.30
N PRO A 458 35.02 28.50 27.48
CA PRO A 458 34.74 27.35 26.60
C PRO A 458 33.72 26.33 27.28
N PRO A 459 33.69 25.00 27.01
CA PRO A 459 32.84 24.37 26.00
C PRO A 459 31.96 23.20 26.54
N LEU A 460 30.88 22.84 25.83
CA LEU A 460 30.36 21.47 25.83
C LEU A 460 30.12 21.04 24.37
N LYS A 461 30.78 19.95 23.98
CA LYS A 461 30.83 19.38 22.64
C LYS A 461 29.50 18.72 22.29
N LEU A 462 28.92 19.05 21.13
CA LEU A 462 28.15 18.10 20.34
C LEU A 462 29.07 17.57 19.22
N ALA A 463 29.39 16.28 19.28
CA ALA A 463 29.56 15.47 18.08
C ALA A 463 28.14 15.30 17.49
N GLY A 464 27.92 15.52 16.20
CA GLY A 464 28.43 14.68 15.13
C GLY A 464 27.31 13.71 14.74
N ASP A 465 26.69 13.97 13.60
CA ASP A 465 25.80 13.12 12.81
C ASP A 465 24.73 12.30 13.54
N SER A 466 23.49 12.75 13.45
CA SER A 466 22.33 11.86 13.44
C SER A 466 21.65 11.96 12.09
N SER A 467 22.20 11.17 11.16
CA SER A 467 21.52 10.73 9.95
C SER A 467 20.12 10.27 10.29
N VAL A 468 19.12 10.91 9.71
CA VAL A 468 17.76 10.37 9.60
C VAL A 468 17.90 9.10 8.75
N ALA A 469 17.92 7.95 9.43
CA ALA A 469 18.05 6.66 8.79
C ALA A 469 16.81 6.41 7.93
N GLU A 470 17.03 6.21 6.63
CA GLU A 470 16.07 5.61 5.71
C GLU A 470 15.50 4.33 6.35
N ILE A 471 14.23 4.36 6.71
CA ILE A 471 13.46 3.19 7.13
C ILE A 471 13.24 2.31 5.89
N SER A 472 14.16 1.40 5.61
CA SER A 472 13.93 0.25 4.72
C SER A 472 13.51 -0.92 5.58
N GLY A 473 12.18 -1.09 5.71
CA GLY A 473 11.59 -2.20 6.44
C GLY A 473 11.60 -3.46 5.57
N TYR A 474 12.22 -4.52 6.07
CA TYR A 474 11.91 -5.87 5.62
C TYR A 474 10.64 -6.37 6.35
N VAL A 475 10.07 -7.53 6.02
CA VAL A 475 9.06 -8.29 6.79
C VAL A 475 9.40 -9.76 6.55
N PRO A 476 9.67 -10.60 7.56
CA PRO A 476 9.75 -12.02 7.30
C PRO A 476 8.33 -12.53 7.02
N LEU A 477 8.13 -13.16 5.87
CA LEU A 477 6.91 -13.93 5.64
C LEU A 477 6.97 -15.19 6.50
N ILE A 478 5.96 -15.38 7.33
CA ILE A 478 5.68 -16.69 7.91
C ILE A 478 5.30 -17.60 6.74
N ALA A 479 6.06 -18.68 6.54
CA ALA A 479 5.59 -19.75 5.69
C ALA A 479 4.37 -20.37 6.38
N THR A 480 3.21 -20.31 5.73
CA THR A 480 2.09 -21.16 6.08
C THR A 480 2.60 -22.60 6.19
N PRO A 481 2.15 -23.40 7.18
CA PRO A 481 2.51 -24.81 7.23
C PRO A 481 1.94 -25.47 5.98
N GLU A 482 2.77 -25.63 4.97
CA GLU A 482 2.42 -26.36 3.77
C GLU A 482 2.35 -27.83 4.15
N LYS A 483 1.25 -28.49 3.77
CA LYS A 483 1.14 -29.95 3.83
C LYS A 483 2.43 -30.54 3.21
N PRO A 484 3.04 -31.59 3.79
CA PRO A 484 4.29 -32.15 3.29
C PRO A 484 4.17 -32.41 1.79
N GLU A 485 4.98 -31.70 0.99
CA GLU A 485 4.87 -31.75 -0.46
C GLU A 485 5.26 -33.13 -0.97
N VAL A 486 4.36 -33.74 -1.75
CA VAL A 486 4.63 -35.05 -2.36
C VAL A 486 5.71 -34.89 -3.43
N ASN A 487 6.85 -35.55 -3.23
CA ASN A 487 7.99 -35.56 -4.16
C ASN A 487 7.57 -36.14 -5.52
N TRP A 488 7.92 -35.45 -6.61
CA TRP A 488 7.62 -35.88 -7.99
C TRP A 488 8.85 -36.58 -8.63
N GLY A 489 10.06 -36.09 -8.37
CA GLY A 489 11.33 -36.68 -8.79
C GLY A 489 12.46 -35.66 -8.88
N HIS A 490 13.71 -36.11 -9.07
CA HIS A 490 14.88 -35.27 -9.28
C HIS A 490 15.24 -35.17 -10.77
N LEU A 491 15.62 -33.98 -11.21
CA LEU A 491 16.26 -33.72 -12.49
C LEU A 491 17.76 -33.53 -12.29
N SER A 492 18.55 -34.47 -12.78
CA SER A 492 20.02 -34.42 -12.70
C SER A 492 20.61 -34.15 -14.09
N PHE A 493 21.61 -33.27 -14.17
CA PHE A 493 22.33 -32.90 -15.40
C PHE A 493 23.78 -33.31 -15.29
N PHE A 494 24.39 -33.72 -16.41
CA PHE A 494 25.75 -34.28 -16.45
C PHE A 494 26.66 -33.51 -17.42
N ALA A 495 27.98 -33.61 -17.20
CA ALA A 495 28.99 -32.86 -17.95
C ALA A 495 28.99 -33.13 -19.47
N ASP A 496 28.54 -34.31 -19.91
CA ASP A 496 28.46 -34.70 -21.33
C ASP A 496 27.25 -34.14 -22.08
N GLY A 497 26.49 -33.22 -21.47
CA GLY A 497 25.21 -32.76 -22.00
C GLY A 497 24.05 -33.71 -21.68
N GLY A 498 24.30 -34.79 -20.92
CA GLY A 498 23.29 -35.73 -20.50
C GLY A 498 22.38 -35.18 -19.39
N TRP A 499 21.22 -35.81 -19.21
CA TRP A 499 20.34 -35.56 -18.08
C TRP A 499 19.47 -36.77 -17.73
N GLN A 500 18.93 -36.80 -16.52
CA GLN A 500 18.10 -37.88 -15.99
C GLN A 500 16.95 -37.30 -15.17
N PHE A 501 15.78 -37.94 -15.25
CA PHE A 501 14.65 -37.69 -14.34
C PHE A 501 14.35 -38.94 -13.51
N GLY A 502 14.21 -38.83 -12.20
CA GLY A 502 13.85 -39.97 -11.35
C GLY A 502 14.30 -39.82 -9.90
N LYS A 503 15.10 -40.77 -9.43
CA LYS A 503 15.73 -40.74 -8.11
C LYS A 503 16.99 -39.86 -8.16
N PRO A 504 17.38 -39.25 -7.03
CA PRO A 504 18.68 -38.57 -6.93
C PRO A 504 19.80 -39.54 -7.31
N THR A 505 20.72 -39.11 -8.15
CA THR A 505 21.94 -39.87 -8.50
C THR A 505 23.16 -39.27 -7.81
N GLN A 506 24.15 -40.11 -7.51
CA GLN A 506 25.45 -39.72 -6.95
C GLN A 506 26.60 -39.89 -7.94
N ASP A 507 26.29 -40.02 -9.24
CA ASP A 507 27.31 -40.15 -10.28
C ASP A 507 28.30 -38.96 -10.24
N SER A 508 29.58 -39.27 -10.41
CA SER A 508 30.68 -38.31 -10.26
C SER A 508 30.72 -37.23 -11.36
N ASP A 509 30.06 -37.46 -12.49
CA ASP A 509 29.98 -36.55 -13.62
C ASP A 509 28.70 -35.68 -13.62
N LYS A 510 27.91 -35.74 -12.54
CA LYS A 510 26.75 -34.87 -12.31
C LYS A 510 27.21 -33.44 -12.01
N ILE A 511 26.64 -32.46 -12.72
CA ILE A 511 26.99 -31.04 -12.60
C ILE A 511 25.88 -30.20 -11.95
N ALA A 512 24.62 -30.64 -12.02
CA ALA A 512 23.50 -29.96 -11.37
C ALA A 512 22.40 -30.95 -11.02
N ASP A 513 21.62 -30.66 -9.97
CA ASP A 513 20.47 -31.47 -9.57
C ASP A 513 19.35 -30.57 -9.05
N VAL A 514 18.11 -30.86 -9.41
CA VAL A 514 16.92 -30.09 -9.00
C VAL A 514 15.82 -31.04 -8.55
N GLN A 515 15.36 -30.87 -7.32
CA GLN A 515 14.20 -31.59 -6.81
C GLN A 515 12.91 -30.97 -7.37
N LEU A 516 12.04 -31.81 -7.95
CA LEU A 516 10.71 -31.44 -8.36
C LEU A 516 9.67 -32.05 -7.43
N THR A 517 8.74 -31.23 -6.98
CA THR A 517 7.52 -31.62 -6.24
C THR A 517 6.28 -31.56 -7.14
N GLN A 518 5.13 -32.07 -6.68
CA GLN A 518 3.91 -32.09 -7.49
C GLN A 518 3.47 -30.72 -8.04
N ARG A 519 3.80 -29.61 -7.37
CA ARG A 519 3.46 -28.25 -7.81
C ARG A 519 4.12 -27.89 -9.14
N HIS A 520 5.34 -28.38 -9.39
CA HIS A 520 6.08 -28.14 -10.63
C HIS A 520 5.44 -28.77 -11.88
N ARG A 521 4.35 -29.55 -11.72
CA ARG A 521 3.54 -30.05 -12.85
C ARG A 521 2.61 -28.97 -13.41
N GLN A 522 2.36 -27.90 -12.65
CA GLN A 522 1.51 -26.79 -13.04
C GLN A 522 2.22 -25.90 -14.08
N SER A 523 1.45 -25.26 -14.95
CA SER A 523 1.98 -24.35 -15.98
C SER A 523 2.65 -23.09 -15.42
N LYS A 524 2.41 -22.78 -14.14
CA LYS A 524 2.99 -21.63 -13.42
C LYS A 524 4.43 -21.86 -12.92
N TYR A 525 5.06 -22.97 -13.29
CA TYR A 525 6.45 -23.24 -12.94
C TYR A 525 7.30 -23.36 -14.21
N ARG A 526 8.52 -22.80 -14.16
CA ARG A 526 9.52 -22.88 -15.22
C ARG A 526 10.79 -23.51 -14.69
N LEU A 527 11.50 -24.21 -15.56
CA LEU A 527 12.88 -24.64 -15.34
C LEU A 527 13.80 -23.57 -15.91
N LEU A 528 14.70 -23.02 -15.10
CA LEU A 528 15.72 -22.09 -15.54
C LEU A 528 17.07 -22.80 -15.57
N GLN A 529 17.76 -22.74 -16.71
CA GLN A 529 19.14 -23.17 -16.88
C GLN A 529 19.99 -21.91 -17.05
N CYS A 530 20.88 -21.67 -16.09
CA CYS A 530 21.64 -20.44 -15.99
C CYS A 530 23.10 -20.70 -16.36
N TYR A 531 23.63 -19.91 -17.30
CA TYR A 531 24.93 -20.18 -17.95
C TYR A 531 26.00 -19.14 -17.60
N ALA A 532 27.27 -19.49 -17.70
CA ALA A 532 28.38 -18.60 -17.31
C ALA A 532 28.46 -17.31 -18.15
N ASN A 533 28.04 -17.34 -19.42
CA ASN A 533 28.01 -16.17 -20.29
C ASN A 533 26.87 -15.17 -19.97
N GLY A 534 26.06 -15.42 -18.94
CA GLY A 534 24.96 -14.54 -18.55
C GLY A 534 23.62 -14.81 -19.25
N ASN A 535 23.55 -15.83 -20.11
CA ASN A 535 22.31 -16.27 -20.70
C ASN A 535 21.51 -17.19 -19.75
N VAL A 536 20.19 -17.14 -19.88
CA VAL A 536 19.26 -17.96 -19.10
C VAL A 536 18.23 -18.61 -20.03
N ASN A 537 18.24 -19.94 -20.09
CA ASN A 537 17.23 -20.70 -20.81
C ASN A 537 16.05 -21.02 -19.87
N ALA A 538 14.88 -20.45 -20.16
CA ALA A 538 13.65 -20.75 -19.43
C ALA A 538 12.80 -21.76 -20.19
N VAL A 539 12.48 -22.90 -19.57
CA VAL A 539 11.68 -23.98 -20.15
C VAL A 539 10.39 -24.16 -19.36
N GLY A 540 9.26 -23.93 -20.03
CA GLY A 540 7.93 -24.11 -19.46
C GLY A 540 7.40 -25.54 -19.61
N SER A 541 6.22 -25.81 -19.04
CA SER A 541 5.51 -27.08 -19.17
C SER A 541 6.37 -28.31 -18.81
N LEU A 542 7.05 -28.25 -17.67
CA LEU A 542 7.94 -29.28 -17.13
C LEU A 542 7.38 -30.70 -17.24
N ALA A 543 6.10 -30.91 -16.90
CA ALA A 543 5.45 -32.23 -16.98
C ALA A 543 5.44 -32.85 -18.39
N LYS A 544 5.43 -32.03 -19.45
CA LYS A 544 5.50 -32.50 -20.84
C LYS A 544 6.94 -32.76 -21.29
N LYS A 545 7.91 -32.06 -20.70
CA LYS A 545 9.33 -32.14 -21.06
C LYS A 545 10.06 -33.22 -20.27
N THR A 546 9.60 -33.60 -19.08
CA THR A 546 10.15 -34.71 -18.30
C THR A 546 9.90 -36.07 -18.98
N PRO A 547 10.91 -36.95 -19.08
CA PRO A 547 10.78 -38.23 -19.77
C PRO A 547 9.93 -39.21 -18.97
N LYS A 548 9.21 -40.09 -19.70
CA LYS A 548 8.32 -41.09 -19.10
C LYS A 548 9.08 -42.21 -18.35
N THR A 549 10.26 -42.59 -18.84
CA THR A 549 11.08 -43.62 -18.20
C THR A 549 12.01 -42.97 -17.19
N LYS A 550 11.79 -43.27 -15.90
CA LYS A 550 12.61 -42.75 -14.81
C LYS A 550 13.97 -43.45 -14.74
N ASN A 551 14.99 -42.75 -14.22
CA ASN A 551 16.35 -43.26 -13.97
C ASN A 551 17.11 -43.71 -15.24
N LYS A 552 16.71 -43.21 -16.40
CA LYS A 552 17.44 -43.39 -17.65
C LYS A 552 18.18 -42.10 -17.99
N ARG A 553 19.42 -42.22 -18.46
CA ARG A 553 20.20 -41.09 -18.97
C ARG A 553 19.80 -40.77 -20.41
N TYR A 554 19.42 -39.52 -20.63
CA TYR A 554 19.05 -38.94 -21.91
C TYR A 554 20.12 -37.95 -22.36
N LYS A 555 20.27 -37.76 -23.67
CA LYS A 555 21.17 -36.74 -24.25
C LYS A 555 20.43 -35.38 -24.33
N ASN A 556 21.18 -34.32 -24.65
CA ASN A 556 20.64 -32.99 -24.96
C ASN A 556 19.85 -32.36 -23.80
N GLY A 557 20.41 -32.46 -22.59
CA GLY A 557 19.81 -31.94 -21.36
C GLY A 557 20.08 -30.47 -21.11
N TRP A 558 21.09 -29.88 -21.75
CA TRP A 558 21.46 -28.47 -21.60
C TRP A 558 22.36 -28.04 -22.76
N ASN A 559 22.58 -26.74 -22.94
CA ASN A 559 23.47 -26.24 -24.00
C ASN A 559 24.95 -26.37 -23.61
N THR A 560 25.63 -27.38 -24.17
CA THR A 560 27.06 -27.66 -23.90
C THR A 560 28.04 -26.69 -24.57
N ALA A 561 27.55 -25.71 -25.34
CA ALA A 561 28.40 -24.66 -25.92
C ALA A 561 28.84 -23.60 -24.90
N ASP A 562 28.28 -23.62 -23.69
CA ASP A 562 28.70 -22.79 -22.57
C ASP A 562 28.79 -23.65 -21.29
N GLN A 563 29.12 -23.06 -20.15
CA GLN A 563 29.14 -23.73 -18.86
C GLN A 563 27.81 -23.53 -18.12
N LEU A 564 27.11 -24.62 -17.81
CA LEU A 564 25.92 -24.59 -16.97
C LEU A 564 26.31 -24.38 -15.51
N MET A 565 25.92 -23.25 -14.94
CA MET A 565 26.27 -22.86 -13.57
C MET A 565 25.26 -23.44 -12.57
N GLN A 566 23.97 -23.17 -12.79
CA GLN A 566 22.90 -23.56 -11.87
C GLN A 566 21.59 -23.82 -12.63
N VAL A 567 20.75 -24.67 -12.05
CA VAL A 567 19.42 -24.98 -12.56
C VAL A 567 18.39 -24.78 -11.46
N PHE A 568 17.27 -24.16 -11.78
CA PHE A 568 16.19 -23.91 -10.83
C PHE A 568 14.85 -24.37 -11.40
N ALA A 569 13.96 -24.85 -10.53
CA ALA A 569 12.54 -24.97 -10.84
C ALA A 569 11.80 -23.97 -9.94
N CYS A 570 11.18 -22.96 -10.55
CA CYS A 570 10.67 -21.79 -9.83
C CYS A 570 9.32 -21.33 -10.37
N HIS A 571 8.57 -20.60 -9.55
CA HIS A 571 7.28 -20.03 -9.93
C HIS A 571 7.49 -18.86 -10.91
N LEU A 572 6.46 -18.55 -11.72
CA LEU A 572 6.50 -17.41 -12.65
C LEU A 572 6.77 -16.08 -11.93
N ASP A 573 6.23 -15.95 -10.73
CA ASP A 573 6.28 -14.68 -9.99
C ASP A 573 7.58 -14.52 -9.18
N ASP A 574 8.40 -15.58 -9.09
CA ASP A 574 9.71 -15.51 -8.45
C ASP A 574 10.66 -14.61 -9.25
N TYR A 575 11.77 -14.21 -8.62
CA TYR A 575 12.81 -13.42 -9.24
C TYR A 575 14.09 -14.23 -9.39
N LEU A 576 14.72 -14.11 -10.56
CA LEU A 576 16.08 -14.53 -10.80
C LEU A 576 17.01 -13.36 -10.52
N VAL A 577 17.91 -13.54 -9.56
CA VAL A 577 18.96 -12.61 -9.20
C VAL A 577 20.29 -13.13 -9.74
N ILE A 578 21.03 -12.26 -10.42
CA ILE A 578 22.30 -12.55 -11.08
C ILE A 578 23.35 -11.62 -10.49
N ARG A 579 24.40 -12.21 -9.92
CA ARG A 579 25.61 -11.48 -9.52
C ARG A 579 26.60 -11.51 -10.65
N SER A 580 27.20 -10.37 -10.93
CA SER A 580 28.27 -10.26 -11.92
C SER A 580 29.33 -9.27 -11.47
N VAL A 581 30.44 -9.20 -12.18
CA VAL A 581 31.50 -8.21 -11.96
C VAL A 581 31.75 -7.54 -13.31
N ASP A 582 31.66 -6.22 -13.35
CA ASP A 582 31.91 -5.47 -14.58
C ASP A 582 33.42 -5.45 -14.94
N PRO A 583 33.80 -4.99 -16.15
CA PRO A 583 35.20 -4.93 -16.57
C PRO A 583 36.11 -4.12 -15.64
N ASP A 584 35.56 -3.15 -14.92
CA ASP A 584 36.28 -2.31 -13.95
C ASP A 584 36.46 -3.00 -12.58
N GLY A 585 35.99 -4.24 -12.45
CA GLY A 585 36.09 -5.02 -11.21
C GLY A 585 35.02 -4.65 -10.19
N VAL A 586 34.03 -3.83 -10.55
CA VAL A 586 32.95 -3.43 -9.65
C VAL A 586 31.88 -4.52 -9.67
N PRO A 587 31.52 -5.07 -8.50
CA PRO A 587 30.51 -6.09 -8.45
C PRO A 587 29.13 -5.46 -8.74
N ARG A 588 28.36 -6.13 -9.60
CA ARG A 588 27.04 -5.74 -10.11
C ARG A 588 26.00 -6.80 -9.78
N LEU A 589 24.75 -6.36 -9.73
CA LEU A 589 23.61 -7.23 -9.54
C LEU A 589 22.48 -6.88 -10.50
N LYS A 590 21.83 -7.91 -11.04
CA LYS A 590 20.63 -7.79 -11.86
C LYS A 590 19.54 -8.72 -11.32
N ALA A 591 18.34 -8.18 -11.12
CA ALA A 591 17.16 -8.97 -10.76
C ALA A 591 16.11 -8.86 -11.88
N ILE A 592 15.55 -10.00 -12.28
CA ILE A 592 14.52 -10.09 -13.32
C ILE A 592 13.43 -11.07 -12.87
N GLN A 593 12.16 -10.74 -13.11
CA GLN A 593 11.08 -11.66 -12.76
C GLN A 593 11.07 -12.85 -13.73
N VAL A 594 10.82 -14.05 -13.22
CA VAL A 594 10.87 -15.28 -14.02
C VAL A 594 9.86 -15.24 -15.17
N ASN A 595 8.71 -14.60 -14.98
CA ASN A 595 7.70 -14.46 -16.02
C ASN A 595 8.17 -13.61 -17.22
N GLU A 596 9.04 -12.63 -16.98
CA GLU A 596 9.62 -11.74 -18.00
C GLU A 596 10.67 -12.45 -18.87
N ILE A 597 11.25 -13.55 -18.39
CA ILE A 597 12.20 -14.36 -19.17
C ILE A 597 11.44 -15.19 -20.21
N SER A 598 11.63 -14.89 -21.48
CA SER A 598 10.92 -15.57 -22.57
C SER A 598 11.24 -17.08 -22.62
N VAL A 599 10.22 -17.89 -22.86
CA VAL A 599 10.30 -19.36 -22.78
C VAL A 599 10.80 -19.95 -24.09
N HIS A 600 11.70 -20.94 -23.99
CA HIS A 600 12.13 -21.77 -25.11
C HIS A 600 11.59 -23.19 -24.98
N ASP A 601 11.41 -23.84 -26.12
CA ASP A 601 10.89 -25.20 -26.19
C ASP A 601 11.94 -26.30 -25.97
N SER A 602 13.23 -25.96 -26.05
CA SER A 602 14.34 -26.91 -25.94
C SER A 602 15.15 -26.69 -24.66
N LEU A 603 15.63 -27.78 -24.07
CA LEU A 603 16.63 -27.75 -23.00
C LEU A 603 18.02 -27.35 -23.52
N THR A 604 18.30 -27.48 -24.81
CA THR A 604 19.59 -27.10 -25.41
C THR A 604 19.61 -25.69 -25.98
N ALA A 605 18.57 -24.88 -25.74
CA ALA A 605 18.54 -23.52 -26.23
C ALA A 605 19.63 -22.68 -25.55
N GLN A 606 20.20 -21.74 -26.31
CA GLN A 606 21.19 -20.80 -25.79
C GLN A 606 20.62 -19.91 -24.67
N GLY A 607 19.30 -19.72 -24.66
CA GLY A 607 18.59 -18.92 -23.67
C GLY A 607 18.59 -17.42 -24.01
N ASN A 608 17.94 -16.64 -23.14
CA ASN A 608 17.86 -15.20 -23.26
C ASN A 608 19.12 -14.56 -22.68
N THR A 609 19.67 -13.56 -23.35
CA THR A 609 20.78 -12.77 -22.81
C THR A 609 20.26 -11.81 -21.75
N ILE A 610 20.57 -12.12 -20.48
CA ILE A 610 20.15 -11.30 -19.34
C ILE A 610 21.29 -10.38 -18.90
N VAL A 611 22.50 -10.91 -18.77
CA VAL A 611 23.71 -10.13 -18.52
C VAL A 611 24.67 -10.34 -19.70
N PRO A 612 24.85 -9.35 -20.59
CA PRO A 612 25.81 -9.48 -21.68
C PRO A 612 27.23 -9.63 -21.14
N GLU A 613 27.99 -10.59 -21.67
CA GLU A 613 29.38 -10.83 -21.25
C GLU A 613 30.30 -9.62 -21.50
N SER A 614 29.94 -8.75 -22.45
CA SER A 614 30.60 -7.46 -22.69
C SER A 614 30.40 -6.44 -21.57
N GLU A 615 29.33 -6.56 -20.79
CA GLU A 615 28.98 -5.63 -19.72
C GLU A 615 29.45 -6.11 -18.35
N ALA A 616 29.37 -7.42 -18.09
CA ALA A 616 29.82 -8.01 -16.83
C ALA A 616 29.97 -9.53 -16.91
N LYS A 617 30.92 -10.08 -16.14
CA LYS A 617 31.11 -11.52 -15.97
C LYS A 617 30.26 -12.04 -14.82
N VAL A 618 29.38 -13.02 -15.08
CA VAL A 618 28.52 -13.61 -14.06
C VAL A 618 29.31 -14.47 -13.07
N THR A 619 28.97 -14.36 -11.79
CA THR A 619 29.59 -15.11 -10.70
C THR A 619 28.61 -16.07 -10.02
N GLU A 620 27.33 -15.70 -9.88
CA GLU A 620 26.32 -16.51 -9.19
C GLU A 620 24.91 -16.22 -9.69
N TYR A 621 24.04 -17.24 -9.61
CA TYR A 621 22.60 -17.08 -9.76
C TYR A 621 21.87 -17.41 -8.45
N GLN A 622 20.70 -16.84 -8.28
CA GLN A 622 19.87 -17.14 -7.12
C GLN A 622 18.40 -16.90 -7.43
N ILE A 623 17.53 -17.79 -6.96
CA ILE A 623 16.08 -17.56 -6.95
C ILE A 623 15.68 -16.92 -5.64
N VAL A 624 14.87 -15.88 -5.75
CA VAL A 624 14.20 -15.25 -4.63
C VAL A 624 12.70 -15.34 -4.87
N SER A 625 11.99 -15.89 -3.90
CA SER A 625 10.54 -16.09 -4.04
C SER A 625 9.79 -14.76 -4.11
N GLU A 626 8.72 -14.70 -4.90
CA GLU A 626 7.83 -13.52 -5.04
C GLU A 626 7.41 -12.94 -3.70
N ARG A 627 7.26 -13.76 -2.67
CA ARG A 627 6.91 -13.30 -1.32
C ARG A 627 7.88 -12.20 -0.83
N TYR A 628 9.14 -12.23 -1.25
CA TYR A 628 10.15 -11.23 -0.94
C TYR A 628 10.27 -10.11 -2.00
N SER A 629 9.31 -10.00 -2.91
CA SER A 629 9.24 -9.00 -3.99
C SER A 629 9.40 -7.58 -3.46
N SER A 630 8.81 -7.26 -2.29
CA SER A 630 8.95 -5.96 -1.63
C SER A 630 10.39 -5.54 -1.37
N PHE A 631 11.29 -6.49 -1.11
CA PHE A 631 12.71 -6.24 -0.87
C PHE A 631 13.50 -6.11 -2.16
N ILE A 632 13.18 -6.94 -3.16
CA ILE A 632 13.78 -6.84 -4.50
C ILE A 632 13.37 -5.52 -5.17
N TYR A 633 12.15 -5.03 -4.93
CA TYR A 633 11.70 -3.74 -5.42
C TYR A 633 12.50 -2.57 -4.85
N ASP A 634 12.86 -2.59 -3.56
CA ASP A 634 13.73 -1.58 -2.94
C ASP A 634 15.13 -1.55 -3.59
N ILE A 635 15.61 -2.70 -4.09
CA ILE A 635 16.90 -2.84 -4.79
C ILE A 635 16.80 -2.30 -6.23
N ILE A 636 15.69 -2.56 -6.93
CA ILE A 636 15.46 -2.12 -8.31
C ILE A 636 15.13 -0.62 -8.39
N ALA A 637 14.35 -0.08 -7.43
CA ALA A 637 13.83 1.29 -7.49
C ALA A 637 14.80 2.38 -7.00
N LYS A 638 15.81 2.03 -6.18
CA LYS A 638 16.78 3.00 -5.65
C LYS A 638 17.84 3.44 -6.67
N GLY A 639 17.92 2.80 -7.83
CA GLY A 639 18.60 3.37 -9.00
C GLY A 639 17.62 4.27 -9.74
N ARG A 640 17.85 5.59 -9.74
CA ARG A 640 17.26 6.45 -10.79
C ARG A 640 17.64 5.82 -12.14
N TYR A 641 16.67 5.72 -13.06
CA TYR A 641 16.72 5.13 -14.41
C TYR A 641 15.95 3.80 -14.60
N SER A 642 14.70 3.99 -15.04
CA SER A 642 13.91 3.19 -16.00
C SER A 642 13.82 1.66 -15.86
N GLY A 643 12.70 1.17 -15.33
CA GLY A 643 12.11 -0.14 -15.66
C GLY A 643 12.79 -1.41 -15.09
N PRO A 644 12.06 -2.55 -15.03
CA PRO A 644 12.60 -3.82 -14.56
C PRO A 644 13.84 -4.25 -15.37
N GLY A 645 14.91 -4.69 -14.69
CA GLY A 645 16.05 -5.36 -15.34
C GLY A 645 17.33 -4.55 -15.61
N HIS A 646 17.62 -3.47 -14.88
CA HIS A 646 18.90 -2.74 -15.02
C HIS A 646 19.96 -3.18 -13.99
N ASN A 647 21.24 -3.07 -14.36
CA ASN A 647 22.39 -3.44 -13.51
C ASN A 647 22.60 -2.40 -12.39
N ALA A 648 22.40 -2.78 -11.13
CA ALA A 648 22.57 -1.91 -9.96
C ALA A 648 23.93 -2.17 -9.24
N SER A 649 24.47 -1.15 -8.55
CA SER A 649 25.72 -1.21 -7.78
C SER A 649 25.54 -1.91 -6.41
N LEU A 650 26.52 -2.75 -6.02
CA LEU A 650 26.38 -3.75 -4.93
C LEU A 650 26.22 -3.23 -3.49
N ILE A 651 26.39 -1.93 -3.22
CA ILE A 651 26.63 -1.43 -1.84
C ILE A 651 25.43 -1.63 -0.89
N ARG A 652 24.18 -1.66 -1.40
CA ARG A 652 22.97 -1.89 -0.59
C ARG A 652 22.43 -3.33 -0.66
N PHE A 653 23.03 -4.21 -1.48
CA PHE A 653 22.53 -5.59 -1.68
C PHE A 653 23.20 -6.58 -0.75
N GLN A 654 24.40 -6.32 -0.21
CA GLN A 654 25.12 -7.23 0.71
C GLN A 654 24.27 -7.67 1.92
N ASP A 655 23.39 -6.81 2.42
CA ASP A 655 22.42 -7.13 3.48
C ASP A 655 21.36 -8.15 3.02
N CYS A 656 20.89 -8.04 1.77
CA CYS A 656 20.00 -9.01 1.12
C CYS A 656 20.65 -10.39 0.92
N VAL A 657 21.95 -10.39 0.61
CA VAL A 657 22.77 -11.61 0.44
C VAL A 657 22.93 -12.32 1.76
N ALA A 658 23.33 -11.58 2.81
CA ALA A 658 23.47 -12.11 4.16
C ALA A 658 22.16 -12.74 4.63
N PHE A 659 21.03 -12.06 4.37
CA PHE A 659 19.69 -12.59 4.64
C PHE A 659 19.42 -13.91 3.88
N LEU A 660 19.68 -13.98 2.57
CA LEU A 660 19.41 -15.18 1.77
C LEU A 660 20.38 -16.35 2.04
N GLU A 661 21.63 -16.07 2.35
CA GLU A 661 22.63 -17.06 2.79
C GLU A 661 22.29 -17.61 4.17
N GLN A 662 21.80 -16.78 5.09
CA GLN A 662 21.31 -17.20 6.39
C GLN A 662 20.04 -18.07 6.28
N GLN A 663 19.14 -17.79 5.32
CA GLN A 663 18.00 -18.67 5.01
C GLN A 663 18.44 -20.04 4.43
N LYS A 664 19.49 -20.08 3.59
CA LYS A 664 20.08 -21.34 3.09
C LYS A 664 20.72 -22.15 4.24
N LYS A 665 21.46 -21.50 5.15
CA LYS A 665 22.02 -22.14 6.36
C LYS A 665 20.91 -22.69 7.26
N ASN A 666 19.86 -21.92 7.52
CA ASN A 666 18.75 -22.33 8.38
C ASN A 666 17.93 -23.51 7.78
N ARG A 667 17.87 -23.64 6.45
CA ARG A 667 17.27 -24.81 5.78
C ARG A 667 18.15 -26.06 5.80
N ALA A 668 19.48 -25.90 5.80
CA ALA A 668 20.41 -27.03 5.87
C ALA A 668 20.48 -27.65 7.28
N VAL A 669 20.36 -26.83 8.33
CA VAL A 669 20.38 -27.27 9.74
C VAL A 669 19.09 -28.00 10.15
N GLY A 670 17.97 -27.79 9.43
CA GLY A 670 16.71 -28.49 9.67
C GLY A 670 16.53 -29.81 8.92
N ALA A 671 17.55 -30.29 8.20
CA ALA A 671 17.50 -31.51 7.39
C ALA A 671 18.55 -32.57 7.77
N GLU A 672 19.32 -32.34 8.85
CA GLU A 672 20.15 -33.37 9.51
C GLU A 672 19.41 -34.06 10.66
#